data_AF-A0A1S9UHA7-F1
#
_entry.id   AF-A0A1S9UHA7-F1
#
_cell.length_a   1.000
_cell.length_b   1.000
_cell.length_c   1.000
_cell.angle_alpha   90.00
_cell.angle_beta   90.00
_cell.angle_gamma   90.00
#
_symmetry.space_group_name_H-M   'P 1'
#
loop_
_entity.id
_entity.type
_entity.pdbx_description
1 polymer ?
#
loop_
_entity_poly.entity_id
_entity_poly.type
_entity_poly.pdbx_seq_one_letter_code
_entity_poly.pdbx_strand_id
1 'polypeptide(L)'
;MIDELESKLWYQELKNKVDNNILTYQDKQGYFWEKVNPVHLRYFKNNCCGYPFTNHLALGLMIMSNQNLDPKSIQAQIVRISVGLRQFFQELQLASIDDFDVDIHLSDYLRREILPSHSDNKRSEFFTTYKSVVKKVQKWHSTKLTREQQVVFAPFLLPRTHLDSREFKVNKTAKEASKSKRKSEADAIFKEFIKIRAEGGFRLNQVRRLRQKYLEVVEFVKDNGYPLPFEFSYIENEERGGVSKELFSFRLWNKSSFILHHCKNYSSTTIRNAKARRVTFSDENNEYFVEFLKAEIVDDETGEPVEETEGFWFLPILEHQLIGCWYRALSKEQINERLKVLEMYGYREPDSKKINKPFNSEQKGILAQGTFITNSQEYAEGILMNVEVLYITALFGATALDIFTSSGARLGEVAQVHLGSGCLNQGSITDPETNEVKTSYMFRAIPKGRDESTVFYATKDTFDLIKEIAFYLRDQHYKGSIPKVVFHYSKKHGESRPDQPYLFQFHGKHFGDLTFACVLNFICFGLIYETQDKKLVKLKPHLLRHGFATHAVQAEELPIDVVARILNQKDLDVTGYYSQLPQSQVANIVSDFHTSMATTTDMMKEVIRQPEELQVLFERQREISGPFSKTVGGTCVVNKICPIKLACVGCGTKIPEPEQKHELLDYLEWAEKSKEYYEKKGFKLDVLKIKKTIHDAKTELKEIALIEEYRRDKENEPRLIIKKP
;
A
#
# COMPACT_ATOMS: atom_id res chain seq x y z
N MET A 1 10.69 54.11 -3.57
CA MET A 1 10.12 53.01 -2.77
C MET A 1 8.67 52.65 -3.14
N ILE A 2 7.86 53.55 -3.72
CA ILE A 2 6.46 53.23 -4.11
C ILE A 2 6.37 52.30 -5.34
N ASP A 3 7.35 52.37 -6.26
CA ASP A 3 7.34 51.57 -7.50
C ASP A 3 7.53 50.05 -7.31
N GLU A 4 8.35 49.64 -6.34
CA GLU A 4 8.69 48.21 -6.18
C GLU A 4 7.54 47.41 -5.57
N LEU A 5 6.80 48.01 -4.62
CA LEU A 5 5.69 47.36 -3.93
C LEU A 5 4.45 47.24 -4.83
N GLU A 6 4.13 48.30 -5.57
CA GLU A 6 3.01 48.31 -6.53
C GLU A 6 3.22 47.30 -7.67
N SER A 7 4.47 46.91 -7.98
CA SER A 7 4.74 45.86 -8.97
C SER A 7 4.58 44.42 -8.46
N LYS A 8 4.46 44.20 -7.13
CA LYS A 8 4.34 42.84 -6.58
C LYS A 8 2.92 42.32 -6.78
N LEU A 9 2.79 41.15 -7.41
CA LEU A 9 1.49 40.53 -7.70
C LEU A 9 0.61 40.34 -6.44
N TRP A 10 1.20 39.87 -5.33
CA TRP A 10 0.47 39.67 -4.09
C TRP A 10 -0.07 40.98 -3.48
N TYR A 11 0.65 42.09 -3.68
CA TYR A 11 0.23 43.41 -3.18
C TYR A 11 -1.01 43.87 -3.95
N GLN A 12 -0.95 43.81 -5.28
CA GLN A 12 -2.08 44.14 -6.16
C GLN A 12 -3.33 43.29 -5.85
N GLU A 13 -3.16 42.01 -5.55
CA GLU A 13 -4.28 41.09 -5.30
C GLU A 13 -5.00 41.32 -3.95
N LEU A 14 -4.26 41.82 -2.95
CA LEU A 14 -4.72 42.00 -1.57
C LEU A 14 -4.97 43.47 -1.17
N LYS A 15 -4.55 44.43 -2.01
CA LYS A 15 -4.83 45.86 -1.84
C LYS A 15 -6.34 46.07 -1.61
N ASN A 16 -6.68 46.89 -0.61
CA ASN A 16 -8.05 47.16 -0.16
C ASN A 16 -8.83 45.96 0.42
N LYS A 17 -8.19 44.79 0.62
CA LYS A 17 -8.81 43.61 1.24
C LYS A 17 -8.17 43.23 2.57
N VAL A 18 -6.92 43.60 2.76
CA VAL A 18 -6.12 43.37 3.97
C VAL A 18 -5.63 44.73 4.46
N ASP A 19 -5.56 44.90 5.78
CA ASP A 19 -5.04 46.10 6.41
C ASP A 19 -3.62 46.43 5.92
N ASN A 20 -3.36 47.72 5.65
CA ASN A 20 -2.09 48.17 5.11
C ASN A 20 -0.90 47.87 6.03
N ASN A 21 -1.09 47.84 7.35
CA ASN A 21 -0.01 47.53 8.28
C ASN A 21 0.45 46.06 8.15
N ILE A 22 -0.48 45.14 7.84
CA ILE A 22 -0.16 43.73 7.57
C ILE A 22 0.43 43.58 6.17
N LEU A 23 -0.14 44.29 5.19
CA LEU A 23 0.24 44.15 3.79
C LEU A 23 1.65 44.69 3.50
N THR A 24 2.06 45.75 4.19
CA THR A 24 3.35 46.43 3.98
C THR A 24 4.45 46.01 4.95
N TYR A 25 4.17 45.06 5.85
CA TYR A 25 5.14 44.62 6.85
C TYR A 25 6.38 43.98 6.22
N GLN A 26 7.55 44.44 6.67
CA GLN A 26 8.86 43.97 6.25
C GLN A 26 9.80 43.83 7.44
N ASP A 27 10.74 42.87 7.38
CA ASP A 27 11.89 42.83 8.27
C ASP A 27 13.20 43.07 7.48
N LYS A 28 14.34 42.79 8.12
CA LYS A 28 15.67 42.93 7.51
C LYS A 28 15.88 42.04 6.28
N GLN A 29 15.01 41.06 6.04
CA GLN A 29 15.08 40.10 4.93
C GLN A 29 14.06 40.41 3.82
N GLY A 30 13.27 41.48 3.95
CA GLY A 30 12.28 41.91 2.96
C GLY A 30 10.82 41.73 3.41
N TYR A 31 9.90 41.75 2.44
CA TYR A 31 8.46 41.65 2.72
C TYR A 31 8.07 40.21 3.09
N PHE A 32 7.30 40.07 4.16
CA PHE A 32 6.90 38.72 4.63
C PHE A 32 6.03 37.97 3.61
N TRP A 33 5.26 38.70 2.81
CA TRP A 33 4.39 38.14 1.78
C TRP A 33 5.16 37.46 0.64
N GLU A 34 6.44 37.78 0.44
CA GLU A 34 7.27 37.12 -0.59
C GLU A 34 7.50 35.63 -0.30
N LYS A 35 7.43 35.22 0.97
CA LYS A 35 7.56 33.80 1.37
C LYS A 35 6.23 33.05 1.34
N VAL A 36 5.11 33.71 1.03
CA VAL A 36 3.79 33.06 0.97
C VAL A 36 3.65 32.30 -0.34
N ASN A 37 3.38 31.00 -0.25
CA ASN A 37 3.17 30.17 -1.43
C ASN A 37 1.97 30.68 -2.27
N PRO A 38 2.09 30.80 -3.61
CA PRO A 38 1.01 31.28 -4.48
C PRO A 38 -0.31 30.50 -4.35
N VAL A 39 -0.26 29.21 -4.02
CA VAL A 39 -1.45 28.37 -3.80
C VAL A 39 -2.21 28.84 -2.55
N HIS A 40 -1.49 29.18 -1.47
CA HIS A 40 -2.09 29.64 -0.22
C HIS A 40 -2.68 31.03 -0.40
N LEU A 41 -1.96 31.91 -1.10
CA LEU A 41 -2.43 33.26 -1.45
C LEU A 41 -3.75 33.19 -2.23
N ARG A 42 -3.81 32.34 -3.26
CA ARG A 42 -5.03 32.11 -4.05
C ARG A 42 -6.18 31.60 -3.18
N TYR A 43 -5.90 30.64 -2.29
CA TYR A 43 -6.93 30.14 -1.37
C TYR A 43 -7.44 31.23 -0.43
N PHE A 44 -6.53 31.99 0.19
CA PHE A 44 -6.85 33.08 1.11
C PHE A 44 -7.70 34.15 0.44
N LYS A 45 -7.29 34.61 -0.75
CA LYS A 45 -8.05 35.58 -1.56
C LYS A 45 -9.48 35.12 -1.81
N ASN A 46 -9.65 33.87 -2.21
CA ASN A 46 -10.94 33.34 -2.64
C ASN A 46 -11.84 32.92 -1.47
N ASN A 47 -11.30 32.64 -0.29
CA ASN A 47 -12.05 31.99 0.79
C ASN A 47 -11.92 32.67 2.16
N CYS A 48 -11.02 33.63 2.35
CA CYS A 48 -10.77 34.25 3.66
C CYS A 48 -10.98 35.76 3.65
N CYS A 49 -10.94 36.41 2.48
CA CYS A 49 -11.24 37.84 2.36
C CYS A 49 -12.75 38.12 2.45
N GLY A 50 -13.11 39.30 2.99
CA GLY A 50 -14.50 39.75 3.13
C GLY A 50 -15.21 39.26 4.39
N TYR A 51 -14.49 38.63 5.32
CA TYR A 51 -15.00 38.20 6.61
C TYR A 51 -14.45 39.05 7.76
N PRO A 52 -15.12 39.13 8.92
CA PRO A 52 -14.63 39.88 10.09
C PRO A 52 -13.22 39.48 10.56
N PHE A 53 -12.84 38.22 10.31
CA PHE A 53 -11.53 37.66 10.64
C PHE A 53 -10.48 37.75 9.51
N THR A 54 -10.72 38.51 8.43
CA THR A 54 -9.82 38.58 7.26
C THR A 54 -8.39 38.94 7.68
N ASN A 55 -8.21 40.05 8.40
CA ASN A 55 -6.90 40.55 8.81
C ASN A 55 -6.20 39.60 9.79
N HIS A 56 -6.96 38.96 10.67
CA HIS A 56 -6.49 37.95 11.61
C HIS A 56 -5.87 36.73 10.89
N LEU A 57 -6.56 36.22 9.86
CA LEU A 57 -6.05 35.12 9.04
C LEU A 57 -4.91 35.55 8.12
N ALA A 58 -4.92 36.78 7.63
CA ALA A 58 -3.82 37.35 6.84
C ALA A 58 -2.52 37.33 7.66
N LEU A 59 -2.57 37.84 8.90
CA LEU A 59 -1.44 37.86 9.83
C LEU A 59 -0.96 36.43 10.14
N GLY A 60 -1.89 35.51 10.40
CA GLY A 60 -1.57 34.09 10.62
C GLY A 60 -0.87 33.44 9.43
N LEU A 61 -1.40 33.60 8.21
CA LEU A 61 -0.81 33.05 6.98
C LEU A 61 0.60 33.60 6.74
N MET A 62 0.76 34.91 6.87
CA MET A 62 2.02 35.62 6.70
C MET A 62 3.08 35.06 7.66
N ILE A 63 2.77 34.93 8.95
CA ILE A 63 3.71 34.44 9.97
C ILE A 63 4.04 32.97 9.75
N MET A 64 3.04 32.12 9.48
CA MET A 64 3.28 30.69 9.25
C MET A 64 4.15 30.42 8.04
N SER A 65 3.99 31.21 6.97
CA SER A 65 4.80 31.09 5.75
C SER A 65 6.27 31.48 5.98
N ASN A 66 6.55 32.28 7.01
CA ASN A 66 7.89 32.69 7.40
C ASN A 66 8.54 31.76 8.45
N GLN A 67 7.91 30.65 8.82
CA GLN A 67 8.40 29.70 9.82
C GLN A 67 8.99 28.40 9.22
N ASN A 68 9.30 28.39 7.92
CA ASN A 68 9.80 27.20 7.19
C ASN A 68 8.94 25.94 7.42
N LEU A 69 7.62 26.12 7.55
CA LEU A 69 6.67 25.03 7.70
C LEU A 69 6.36 24.40 6.34
N ASP A 70 6.03 23.10 6.34
CA ASP A 70 5.52 22.40 5.16
C ASP A 70 4.32 23.16 4.54
N PRO A 71 4.36 23.48 3.23
CA PRO A 71 3.27 24.17 2.56
C PRO A 71 1.90 23.51 2.74
N LYS A 72 1.78 22.17 2.66
CA LYS A 72 0.46 21.53 2.89
C LYS A 72 -0.01 21.71 4.34
N SER A 73 0.90 21.73 5.29
CA SER A 73 0.57 22.00 6.69
C SER A 73 0.01 23.41 6.88
N ILE A 74 0.59 24.42 6.19
CA ILE A 74 0.05 25.78 6.16
C ILE A 74 -1.34 25.79 5.50
N GLN A 75 -1.48 25.14 4.32
CA GLN A 75 -2.75 25.03 3.61
C GLN A 75 -3.84 24.35 4.46
N ALA A 76 -3.51 23.27 5.17
CA ALA A 76 -4.45 22.58 6.05
C ALA A 76 -4.83 23.44 7.25
N GLN A 77 -3.88 24.16 7.85
CA GLN A 77 -4.15 25.07 8.97
C GLN A 77 -5.08 26.21 8.54
N ILE A 78 -4.80 26.87 7.42
CA ILE A 78 -5.62 27.99 6.94
C ILE A 78 -7.03 27.54 6.54
N VAL A 79 -7.17 26.43 5.80
CA VAL A 79 -8.48 25.88 5.41
C VAL A 79 -9.32 25.53 6.63
N ARG A 80 -8.73 24.84 7.61
CA ARG A 80 -9.45 24.40 8.82
C ARG A 80 -9.92 25.58 9.65
N ILE A 81 -9.06 26.58 9.87
CA ILE A 81 -9.44 27.76 10.64
C ILE A 81 -10.47 28.60 9.87
N SER A 82 -10.26 28.85 8.58
CA SER A 82 -11.18 29.69 7.79
C SER A 82 -12.57 29.09 7.69
N VAL A 83 -12.67 27.77 7.43
CA VAL A 83 -13.96 27.07 7.40
C VAL A 83 -14.59 27.05 8.78
N GLY A 84 -13.83 26.72 9.83
CA GLY A 84 -14.35 26.68 11.19
C GLY A 84 -14.85 28.04 11.66
N LEU A 85 -14.04 29.09 11.55
CA LEU A 85 -14.45 30.45 11.92
C LEU A 85 -15.68 30.91 11.14
N ARG A 86 -15.77 30.61 9.84
CA ARG A 86 -16.98 30.94 9.05
C ARG A 86 -18.22 30.26 9.61
N GLN A 87 -18.13 28.97 9.95
CA GLN A 87 -19.27 28.23 10.52
C GLN A 87 -19.64 28.77 11.91
N PHE A 88 -18.66 29.11 12.74
CA PHE A 88 -18.90 29.73 14.05
C PHE A 88 -19.58 31.10 13.92
N PHE A 89 -19.04 31.99 13.09
CA PHE A 89 -19.59 33.32 12.87
C PHE A 89 -21.00 33.27 12.29
N GLN A 90 -21.28 32.28 11.42
CA GLN A 90 -22.60 32.07 10.87
C GLN A 90 -23.60 31.53 11.91
N GLU A 91 -23.20 30.52 12.70
CA GLU A 91 -24.07 29.90 13.71
C GLU A 91 -24.39 30.85 14.86
N LEU A 92 -23.38 31.60 15.33
CA LEU A 92 -23.47 32.52 16.46
C LEU A 92 -23.82 33.96 16.04
N GLN A 93 -23.96 34.22 14.74
CA GLN A 93 -24.25 35.54 14.17
C GLN A 93 -23.29 36.66 14.63
N LEU A 94 -21.99 36.34 14.75
CA LEU A 94 -20.97 37.28 15.21
C LEU A 94 -20.63 38.31 14.13
N ALA A 95 -20.61 39.60 14.49
CA ALA A 95 -20.32 40.69 13.57
C ALA A 95 -18.82 41.05 13.56
N SER A 96 -18.14 40.93 14.70
CA SER A 96 -16.71 41.18 14.89
C SER A 96 -16.00 39.99 15.55
N ILE A 97 -14.67 40.00 15.51
CA ILE A 97 -13.84 39.12 16.36
C ILE A 97 -13.94 39.48 17.83
N ASP A 98 -14.26 40.73 18.16
CA ASP A 98 -14.46 41.16 19.55
C ASP A 98 -15.69 40.50 20.19
N ASP A 99 -16.69 40.12 19.38
CA ASP A 99 -17.87 39.39 19.82
C ASP A 99 -17.57 37.91 20.07
N PHE A 100 -16.41 37.41 19.62
CA PHE A 100 -16.02 36.02 19.77
C PHE A 100 -15.37 35.78 21.13
N ASP A 101 -16.19 35.58 22.17
CA ASP A 101 -15.73 35.06 23.46
C ASP A 101 -15.18 33.65 23.27
N VAL A 102 -13.86 33.56 23.15
CA VAL A 102 -13.18 32.36 22.70
C VAL A 102 -13.26 31.22 23.72
N ASP A 103 -13.31 31.52 25.02
CA ASP A 103 -13.35 30.47 26.04
C ASP A 103 -14.78 29.95 26.21
N ILE A 104 -15.80 30.81 26.14
CA ILE A 104 -17.20 30.37 26.15
C ILE A 104 -17.52 29.60 24.86
N HIS A 105 -17.35 30.22 23.70
CA HIS A 105 -17.77 29.62 22.44
C HIS A 105 -16.99 28.35 22.07
N LEU A 106 -15.68 28.27 22.36
CA LEU A 106 -14.94 27.02 22.14
C LEU A 106 -15.31 25.95 23.17
N SER A 107 -15.60 26.32 24.42
CA SER A 107 -16.09 25.37 25.43
C SER A 107 -17.41 24.74 24.99
N ASP A 108 -18.38 25.56 24.61
CA ASP A 108 -19.72 25.12 24.20
C ASP A 108 -19.66 24.29 22.92
N TYR A 109 -18.78 24.67 21.98
CA TYR A 109 -18.49 23.84 20.81
C TYR A 109 -17.83 22.49 21.18
N LEU A 110 -16.92 22.45 22.15
CA LEU A 110 -16.34 21.19 22.62
C LEU A 110 -17.34 20.36 23.45
N ARG A 111 -18.37 20.98 24.03
CA ARG A 111 -19.49 20.30 24.71
C ARG A 111 -20.63 19.87 23.78
N ARG A 112 -20.53 20.19 22.48
CA ARG A 112 -21.53 19.92 21.42
C ARG A 112 -22.81 20.76 21.52
N GLU A 113 -22.78 21.84 22.29
CA GLU A 113 -23.88 22.80 22.40
C GLU A 113 -23.98 23.66 21.13
N ILE A 114 -22.83 23.94 20.50
CA ILE A 114 -22.74 24.65 19.21
C ILE A 114 -22.38 23.67 18.09
N LEU A 115 -23.03 23.82 16.92
CA LEU A 115 -22.82 23.01 15.72
C LEU A 115 -22.88 21.49 16.01
N PRO A 116 -23.95 20.94 16.62
CA PRO A 116 -24.01 19.57 17.15
C PRO A 116 -23.69 18.48 16.11
N SER A 117 -23.97 18.75 14.82
CA SER A 117 -23.68 17.85 13.69
C SER A 117 -22.18 17.61 13.43
N HIS A 118 -21.28 18.41 14.01
CA HIS A 118 -19.85 18.20 13.89
C HIS A 118 -19.37 17.01 14.73
N SER A 119 -18.59 16.13 14.10
CA SER A 119 -17.94 15.01 14.79
C SER A 119 -16.85 15.48 15.75
N ASP A 120 -16.56 14.66 16.75
CA ASP A 120 -15.50 14.93 17.73
C ASP A 120 -14.13 15.16 17.06
N ASN A 121 -13.85 14.47 15.95
CA ASN A 121 -12.62 14.70 15.19
C ASN A 121 -12.57 16.11 14.57
N LYS A 122 -13.67 16.60 13.98
CA LYS A 122 -13.73 17.98 13.46
C LYS A 122 -13.55 19.00 14.56
N ARG A 123 -14.15 18.77 15.74
CA ARG A 123 -14.01 19.63 16.92
C ARG A 123 -12.57 19.69 17.42
N SER A 124 -11.96 18.53 17.60
CA SER A 124 -10.57 18.38 18.03
C SER A 124 -9.57 19.03 17.05
N GLU A 125 -9.74 18.78 15.75
CA GLU A 125 -8.88 19.35 14.70
C GLU A 125 -8.99 20.87 14.67
N PHE A 126 -10.20 21.43 14.70
CA PHE A 126 -10.40 22.88 14.72
C PHE A 126 -9.75 23.51 15.97
N PHE A 127 -10.06 23.01 17.17
CA PHE A 127 -9.52 23.54 18.43
C PHE A 127 -7.99 23.52 18.47
N THR A 128 -7.38 22.39 18.11
CA THR A 128 -5.92 22.24 18.11
C THR A 128 -5.26 23.15 17.07
N THR A 129 -5.88 23.28 15.89
CA THR A 129 -5.38 24.14 14.81
C THR A 129 -5.47 25.61 15.21
N TYR A 130 -6.62 26.05 15.74
CA TYR A 130 -6.83 27.40 16.25
C TYR A 130 -5.76 27.74 17.29
N LYS A 131 -5.64 26.94 18.36
CA LYS A 131 -4.67 27.16 19.43
C LYS A 131 -3.23 27.20 18.92
N SER A 132 -2.87 26.37 17.95
CA SER A 132 -1.53 26.35 17.34
C SER A 132 -1.23 27.65 16.60
N VAL A 133 -2.15 28.14 15.77
CA VAL A 133 -1.97 29.38 15.00
C VAL A 133 -1.94 30.57 15.94
N VAL A 134 -2.87 30.69 16.88
CA VAL A 134 -2.88 31.78 17.89
C VAL A 134 -1.56 31.81 18.66
N LYS A 135 -1.07 30.66 19.13
CA LYS A 135 0.22 30.58 19.84
C LYS A 135 1.39 31.06 19.00
N LYS A 136 1.45 30.69 17.71
CA LYS A 136 2.52 31.11 16.79
C LYS A 136 2.49 32.62 16.56
N VAL A 137 1.31 33.18 16.30
CA VAL A 137 1.12 34.62 16.07
C VAL A 137 1.47 35.41 17.32
N GLN A 138 0.98 35.00 18.49
CA GLN A 138 1.29 35.67 19.76
C GLN A 138 2.77 35.58 20.12
N LYS A 139 3.42 34.43 19.89
CA LYS A 139 4.87 34.31 20.10
C LYS A 139 5.63 35.25 19.18
N TRP A 140 5.23 35.37 17.92
CA TRP A 140 5.85 36.32 16.99
C TRP A 140 5.62 37.77 17.46
N HIS A 141 4.39 38.14 17.82
CA HIS A 141 4.04 39.47 18.32
C HIS A 141 4.89 39.87 19.54
N SER A 142 5.03 38.97 20.52
CA SER A 142 5.77 39.28 21.76
C SER A 142 7.28 39.24 21.62
N THR A 143 7.84 38.45 20.68
CA THR A 143 9.30 38.22 20.59
C THR A 143 9.98 38.87 19.40
N LYS A 144 9.24 39.26 18.36
CA LYS A 144 9.80 39.78 17.10
C LYS A 144 9.47 41.24 16.82
N LEU A 145 8.47 41.80 17.49
CA LEU A 145 8.05 43.19 17.30
C LEU A 145 8.56 44.10 18.42
N THR A 146 8.83 45.35 18.06
CA THR A 146 9.03 46.45 19.01
C THR A 146 7.73 46.83 19.71
N ARG A 147 7.78 47.58 20.82
CA ARG A 147 6.56 48.00 21.56
C ARG A 147 5.59 48.80 20.69
N GLU A 148 6.09 49.69 19.83
CA GLU A 148 5.27 50.48 18.91
C GLU A 148 4.57 49.58 17.88
N GLN A 149 5.31 48.65 17.27
CA GLN A 149 4.73 47.68 16.35
C GLN A 149 3.73 46.74 17.05
N GLN A 150 3.98 46.38 18.30
CA GLN A 150 3.04 45.55 19.08
C GLN A 150 1.68 46.23 19.23
N VAL A 151 1.64 47.55 19.44
CA VAL A 151 0.38 48.32 19.48
C VAL A 151 -0.33 48.29 18.13
N VAL A 152 0.40 48.49 17.03
CA VAL A 152 -0.16 48.47 15.67
C VAL A 152 -0.76 47.10 15.32
N PHE A 153 -0.12 46.00 15.70
CA PHE A 153 -0.57 44.65 15.36
C PHE A 153 -1.57 44.04 16.36
N ALA A 154 -1.76 44.66 17.53
CA ALA A 154 -2.65 44.14 18.58
C ALA A 154 -4.10 43.90 18.11
N PRO A 155 -4.74 44.80 17.31
CA PRO A 155 -6.11 44.60 16.83
C PRO A 155 -6.29 43.42 15.86
N PHE A 156 -5.21 42.84 15.35
CA PHE A 156 -5.25 41.74 14.38
C PHE A 156 -4.95 40.37 15.02
N LEU A 157 -4.80 40.32 16.35
CA LEU A 157 -4.53 39.10 17.07
C LEU A 157 -5.83 38.32 17.30
N LEU A 158 -5.84 37.05 16.92
CA LEU A 158 -6.92 36.16 17.34
C LEU A 158 -6.93 36.00 18.88
N PRO A 159 -8.11 36.00 19.52
CA PRO A 159 -8.23 35.82 20.96
C PRO A 159 -7.56 34.54 21.46
N ARG A 160 -6.82 34.64 22.56
CA ARG A 160 -6.19 33.49 23.22
C ARG A 160 -7.23 32.71 24.00
N THR A 161 -7.30 31.41 23.77
CA THR A 161 -8.04 30.52 24.68
C THR A 161 -7.18 30.07 25.85
N HIS A 162 -7.77 30.04 27.05
CA HIS A 162 -7.18 29.48 28.26
C HIS A 162 -7.57 28.03 28.49
N LEU A 163 -8.54 27.51 27.73
CA LEU A 163 -9.00 26.13 27.81
C LEU A 163 -7.87 25.12 27.58
N ASP A 164 -7.84 24.07 28.41
CA ASP A 164 -7.01 22.90 28.15
C ASP A 164 -7.81 21.86 27.37
N SER A 165 -7.28 21.44 26.22
CA SER A 165 -7.76 20.29 25.46
C SER A 165 -8.03 19.03 26.29
N ARG A 166 -7.32 18.85 27.42
CA ARG A 166 -7.43 17.71 28.34
C ARG A 166 -8.69 17.75 29.20
N GLU A 167 -9.30 18.91 29.38
CA GLU A 167 -10.52 19.10 30.17
C GLU A 167 -11.77 18.60 29.40
N PHE A 168 -11.64 18.39 28.09
CA PHE A 168 -12.75 18.00 27.22
C PHE A 168 -12.60 16.57 26.72
N LYS A 169 -13.66 15.77 26.88
CA LYS A 169 -13.70 14.37 26.43
C LYS A 169 -13.46 14.22 24.93
N VAL A 170 -13.88 15.20 24.12
CA VAL A 170 -13.78 15.19 22.65
C VAL A 170 -12.39 14.84 22.12
N ASN A 171 -11.32 15.39 22.70
CA ASN A 171 -9.95 15.10 22.23
C ASN A 171 -9.49 13.69 22.59
N LYS A 172 -9.82 13.24 23.81
CA LYS A 172 -9.55 11.88 24.27
C LYS A 172 -10.34 10.88 23.43
N THR A 173 -11.64 11.10 23.26
CA THR A 173 -12.55 10.28 22.44
C THR A 173 -12.13 10.24 20.98
N ALA A 174 -11.72 11.36 20.36
CA ALA A 174 -11.25 11.36 18.97
C ALA A 174 -9.93 10.56 18.80
N LYS A 175 -8.97 10.72 19.72
CA LYS A 175 -7.72 9.95 19.72
C LYS A 175 -7.97 8.46 19.97
N GLU A 176 -8.82 8.12 20.94
CA GLU A 176 -9.22 6.76 21.27
C GLU A 176 -9.98 6.13 20.11
N ALA A 177 -10.92 6.83 19.49
CA ALA A 177 -11.65 6.33 18.31
C ALA A 177 -10.70 6.09 17.13
N SER A 178 -9.75 6.99 16.87
CA SER A 178 -8.74 6.79 15.81
C SER A 178 -7.79 5.62 16.12
N LYS A 179 -7.36 5.47 17.38
CA LYS A 179 -6.52 4.37 17.82
C LYS A 179 -7.27 3.04 17.79
N SER A 180 -8.50 3.02 18.28
CA SER A 180 -9.41 1.87 18.26
C SER A 180 -9.69 1.43 16.84
N LYS A 181 -10.05 2.37 15.94
CA LYS A 181 -10.25 2.07 14.51
C LYS A 181 -9.00 1.47 13.85
N ARG A 182 -7.80 2.06 14.08
CA ARG A 182 -6.55 1.48 13.54
C ARG A 182 -6.28 0.08 14.10
N LYS A 183 -6.56 -0.11 15.40
CA LYS A 183 -6.39 -1.41 16.06
C LYS A 183 -7.36 -2.44 15.49
N SER A 184 -8.65 -2.11 15.35
CA SER A 184 -9.66 -3.00 14.79
C SER A 184 -9.38 -3.35 13.32
N GLU A 185 -8.91 -2.39 12.52
CA GLU A 185 -8.48 -2.65 11.14
C GLU A 185 -7.24 -3.57 11.10
N ALA A 186 -6.26 -3.37 11.99
CA ALA A 186 -5.06 -4.20 12.07
C ALA A 186 -5.37 -5.63 12.57
N ASP A 187 -6.23 -5.74 13.59
CA ASP A 187 -6.68 -7.03 14.14
C ASP A 187 -7.44 -7.85 13.09
N ALA A 188 -8.18 -7.19 12.18
CA ALA A 188 -8.89 -7.84 11.08
C ALA A 188 -7.95 -8.52 10.07
N ILE A 189 -6.73 -7.99 9.88
CA ILE A 189 -5.78 -8.53 8.89
C ILE A 189 -4.65 -9.35 9.50
N PHE A 190 -4.42 -9.25 10.82
CA PHE A 190 -3.26 -9.84 11.49
C PHE A 190 -3.14 -11.35 11.26
N LYS A 191 -4.25 -12.09 11.41
CA LYS A 191 -4.27 -13.56 11.25
C LYS A 191 -3.99 -14.01 9.82
N GLU A 192 -4.25 -13.14 8.85
CA GLU A 192 -4.12 -13.41 7.43
C GLU A 192 -2.90 -12.67 6.83
N PHE A 193 -2.02 -12.09 7.65
CA PHE A 193 -0.94 -11.22 7.20
C PHE A 193 0.03 -11.93 6.23
N ILE A 194 0.39 -13.17 6.52
CA ILE A 194 1.23 -13.99 5.62
C ILE A 194 0.47 -14.37 4.35
N LYS A 195 -0.82 -14.69 4.46
CA LYS A 195 -1.67 -15.01 3.30
C LYS A 195 -1.83 -13.80 2.37
N ILE A 196 -1.98 -12.59 2.89
CA ILE A 196 -2.01 -11.35 2.10
C ILE A 196 -0.74 -11.23 1.25
N ARG A 197 0.43 -11.55 1.84
CA ARG A 197 1.71 -11.52 1.14
C ARG A 197 1.77 -12.59 0.04
N ALA A 198 1.41 -13.84 0.38
CA ALA A 198 1.39 -14.95 -0.57
C ALA A 198 0.44 -14.70 -1.75
N GLU A 199 -0.74 -14.17 -1.47
CA GLU A 199 -1.75 -13.78 -2.46
C GLU A 199 -1.24 -12.75 -3.47
N GLY A 200 -0.44 -11.78 -3.01
CA GLY A 200 0.26 -10.87 -3.92
C GLY A 200 1.20 -11.60 -4.90
N GLY A 201 1.85 -12.66 -4.44
CA GLY A 201 2.69 -13.55 -5.25
C GLY A 201 1.89 -14.36 -6.26
N PHE A 202 0.84 -15.06 -5.82
CA PHE A 202 -0.06 -15.83 -6.68
C PHE A 202 -0.63 -14.99 -7.83
N ARG A 203 -1.09 -13.78 -7.51
CA ARG A 203 -1.65 -12.85 -8.49
C ARG A 203 -0.63 -12.37 -9.50
N LEU A 204 0.60 -12.12 -9.07
CA LEU A 204 1.68 -11.77 -9.98
C LEU A 204 2.02 -12.96 -10.90
N ASN A 205 2.06 -14.19 -10.37
CA ASN A 205 2.31 -15.39 -11.16
C ASN A 205 1.22 -15.61 -12.22
N GLN A 206 -0.06 -15.46 -11.86
CA GLN A 206 -1.16 -15.58 -12.82
C GLN A 206 -1.02 -14.56 -13.97
N VAL A 207 -0.66 -13.31 -13.66
CA VAL A 207 -0.45 -12.28 -14.70
C VAL A 207 0.84 -12.52 -15.51
N ARG A 208 1.90 -13.09 -14.90
CA ARG A 208 3.12 -13.51 -15.62
C ARG A 208 2.79 -14.58 -16.65
N ARG A 209 2.00 -15.59 -16.28
CA ARG A 209 1.56 -16.67 -17.17
C ARG A 209 0.72 -16.15 -18.33
N LEU A 210 -0.26 -15.27 -18.04
CA LEU A 210 -1.02 -14.57 -19.08
C LEU A 210 -0.08 -13.83 -20.06
N ARG A 211 0.89 -13.05 -19.52
CA ARG A 211 1.86 -12.32 -20.35
C ARG A 211 2.72 -13.24 -21.19
N GLN A 212 3.22 -14.32 -20.60
CA GLN A 212 4.04 -15.30 -21.31
C GLN A 212 3.27 -15.90 -22.49
N LYS A 213 2.07 -16.44 -22.25
CA LYS A 213 1.25 -17.07 -23.30
C LYS A 213 0.82 -16.05 -24.35
N TYR A 214 0.50 -14.82 -23.96
CA TYR A 214 0.25 -13.73 -24.89
C TYR A 214 1.45 -13.44 -25.82
N LEU A 215 2.67 -13.35 -25.28
CA LEU A 215 3.87 -13.09 -26.07
C LEU A 215 4.20 -14.27 -27.00
N GLU A 216 4.07 -15.51 -26.52
CA GLU A 216 4.23 -16.73 -27.34
C GLU A 216 3.28 -16.71 -28.55
N VAL A 217 2.00 -16.37 -28.36
CA VAL A 217 1.02 -16.30 -29.47
C VAL A 217 1.32 -15.12 -30.41
N VAL A 218 1.76 -13.98 -29.89
CA VAL A 218 2.14 -12.82 -30.73
C VAL A 218 3.33 -13.18 -31.63
N GLU A 219 4.36 -13.85 -31.10
CA GLU A 219 5.49 -14.34 -31.89
C GLU A 219 5.03 -15.40 -32.90
N PHE A 220 4.24 -16.38 -32.47
CA PHE A 220 3.71 -17.43 -33.35
C PHE A 220 2.91 -16.87 -34.54
N VAL A 221 2.02 -15.89 -34.31
CA VAL A 221 1.23 -15.26 -35.36
C VAL A 221 2.12 -14.45 -36.31
N LYS A 222 3.15 -13.76 -35.81
CA LYS A 222 4.09 -12.99 -36.62
C LYS A 222 4.95 -13.89 -37.51
N ASP A 223 5.54 -14.93 -36.94
CA ASP A 223 6.48 -15.83 -37.63
C ASP A 223 5.79 -16.63 -38.74
N ASN A 224 4.51 -16.97 -38.55
CA ASN A 224 3.72 -17.73 -39.52
C ASN A 224 2.84 -16.86 -40.43
N GLY A 225 2.77 -15.55 -40.19
CA GLY A 225 1.94 -14.63 -40.97
C GLY A 225 0.44 -14.91 -40.88
N TYR A 226 -0.04 -15.44 -39.75
CA TYR A 226 -1.46 -15.75 -39.58
C TYR A 226 -2.33 -14.47 -39.49
N PRO A 227 -3.57 -14.51 -40.03
CA PRO A 227 -4.47 -13.38 -39.97
C PRO A 227 -4.96 -13.12 -38.54
N LEU A 228 -5.34 -11.86 -38.27
CA LEU A 228 -6.01 -11.46 -37.04
C LEU A 228 -7.49 -11.15 -37.33
N PRO A 229 -8.43 -11.41 -36.39
CA PRO A 229 -8.20 -11.96 -35.06
C PRO A 229 -7.68 -13.40 -35.07
N PHE A 230 -6.93 -13.76 -34.03
CA PHE A 230 -6.41 -15.11 -33.84
C PHE A 230 -6.87 -15.67 -32.51
N GLU A 231 -7.61 -16.77 -32.52
CA GLU A 231 -8.15 -17.39 -31.30
C GLU A 231 -7.15 -18.38 -30.70
N PHE A 232 -6.99 -18.32 -29.39
CA PHE A 232 -6.12 -19.22 -28.64
C PHE A 232 -6.69 -19.42 -27.23
N SER A 233 -6.26 -20.49 -26.59
CA SER A 233 -6.58 -20.74 -25.18
C SER A 233 -5.37 -21.32 -24.46
N TYR A 234 -5.39 -21.33 -23.13
CA TYR A 234 -4.44 -22.09 -22.35
C TYR A 234 -5.11 -22.67 -21.10
N ILE A 235 -4.57 -23.77 -20.59
CA ILE A 235 -5.09 -24.42 -19.37
C ILE A 235 -4.30 -23.92 -18.16
N GLU A 236 -5.01 -23.33 -17.22
CA GLU A 236 -4.52 -22.94 -15.90
C GLU A 236 -4.71 -24.11 -14.92
N ASN A 237 -3.87 -24.19 -13.88
CA ASN A 237 -3.93 -25.23 -12.83
C ASN A 237 -3.74 -26.69 -13.30
N GLU A 238 -3.16 -26.95 -14.48
CA GLU A 238 -3.02 -28.31 -15.04
C GLU A 238 -2.29 -29.29 -14.10
N GLU A 239 -1.24 -28.81 -13.40
CA GLU A 239 -0.42 -29.61 -12.47
C GLU A 239 -0.85 -29.46 -10.99
N ARG A 240 -1.86 -28.63 -10.70
CA ARG A 240 -2.34 -28.34 -9.34
C ARG A 240 -3.41 -29.35 -8.90
N GLY A 241 -2.98 -30.54 -8.52
CA GLY A 241 -3.88 -31.55 -7.93
C GLY A 241 -4.67 -31.01 -6.73
N GLY A 242 -6.00 -31.11 -6.79
CA GLY A 242 -6.94 -30.60 -5.77
C GLY A 242 -7.65 -29.29 -6.14
N VAL A 243 -7.25 -28.64 -7.25
CA VAL A 243 -7.92 -27.47 -7.83
C VAL A 243 -8.38 -27.83 -9.24
N SER A 244 -9.58 -27.42 -9.62
CA SER A 244 -10.11 -27.64 -10.96
C SER A 244 -9.22 -26.99 -12.02
N LYS A 245 -8.95 -27.73 -13.10
CA LYS A 245 -8.29 -27.18 -14.29
C LYS A 245 -9.21 -26.15 -14.93
N GLU A 246 -8.65 -25.03 -15.37
CA GLU A 246 -9.45 -23.97 -15.97
C GLU A 246 -8.92 -23.62 -17.37
N LEU A 247 -9.78 -23.69 -18.38
CA LEU A 247 -9.49 -23.30 -19.76
C LEU A 247 -9.78 -21.82 -19.94
N PHE A 248 -8.75 -21.03 -20.22
CA PHE A 248 -8.89 -19.59 -20.46
C PHE A 248 -8.86 -19.34 -21.96
N SER A 249 -9.95 -18.77 -22.50
CA SER A 249 -10.13 -18.55 -23.94
C SER A 249 -9.96 -17.08 -24.33
N PHE A 250 -9.20 -16.83 -25.39
CA PHE A 250 -8.83 -15.50 -25.84
C PHE A 250 -8.91 -15.33 -27.34
N ARG A 251 -8.98 -14.07 -27.75
CA ARG A 251 -8.79 -13.62 -29.12
C ARG A 251 -7.72 -12.54 -29.18
N LEU A 252 -6.67 -12.78 -29.96
CA LEU A 252 -5.59 -11.83 -30.20
C LEU A 252 -6.01 -10.83 -31.28
N TRP A 253 -5.78 -9.56 -30.99
CA TRP A 253 -6.10 -8.44 -31.86
C TRP A 253 -4.89 -7.55 -32.08
N ASN A 254 -4.95 -6.77 -33.15
CA ASN A 254 -4.26 -5.50 -33.25
C ASN A 254 -5.29 -4.41 -33.58
N LYS A 255 -4.89 -3.13 -33.54
CA LYS A 255 -5.86 -2.03 -33.74
C LYS A 255 -6.55 -2.11 -35.08
N SER A 256 -5.82 -2.47 -36.15
CA SER A 256 -6.40 -2.56 -37.49
C SER A 256 -7.38 -3.71 -37.63
N SER A 257 -7.03 -4.92 -37.17
CA SER A 257 -7.89 -6.10 -37.31
C SER A 257 -9.19 -5.93 -36.53
N PHE A 258 -9.14 -5.30 -35.35
CA PHE A 258 -10.33 -4.99 -34.56
C PHE A 258 -11.28 -4.06 -35.32
N ILE A 259 -10.78 -2.92 -35.86
CA ILE A 259 -11.61 -1.99 -36.64
C ILE A 259 -12.23 -2.68 -37.86
N LEU A 260 -11.47 -3.51 -38.56
CA LEU A 260 -11.94 -4.17 -39.78
C LEU A 260 -13.00 -5.23 -39.48
N HIS A 261 -12.84 -5.97 -38.38
CA HIS A 261 -13.83 -6.94 -37.92
C HIS A 261 -15.13 -6.25 -37.50
N HIS A 262 -15.04 -5.13 -36.77
CA HIS A 262 -16.19 -4.35 -36.30
C HIS A 262 -16.51 -3.15 -37.22
N CYS A 263 -16.27 -3.27 -38.53
CA CYS A 263 -16.34 -2.13 -39.46
C CYS A 263 -17.68 -1.38 -39.47
N LYS A 264 -18.79 -2.05 -39.13
CA LYS A 264 -20.13 -1.44 -39.04
C LYS A 264 -20.22 -0.35 -37.95
N ASN A 265 -19.33 -0.39 -36.96
CA ASN A 265 -19.36 0.50 -35.79
C ASN A 265 -18.43 1.72 -35.94
N TYR A 266 -17.70 1.83 -37.06
CA TYR A 266 -16.70 2.88 -37.26
C TYR A 266 -16.94 3.71 -38.52
N SER A 267 -16.45 4.95 -38.52
CA SER A 267 -16.55 5.83 -39.68
C SER A 267 -15.76 5.30 -40.88
N SER A 268 -16.20 5.65 -42.11
CA SER A 268 -15.49 5.31 -43.35
C SER A 268 -14.03 5.78 -43.37
N THR A 269 -13.76 6.94 -42.77
CA THR A 269 -12.40 7.47 -42.60
C THR A 269 -11.54 6.58 -41.71
N THR A 270 -12.07 6.12 -40.57
CA THR A 270 -11.37 5.21 -39.65
C THR A 270 -11.07 3.88 -40.34
N ILE A 271 -12.05 3.30 -41.04
CA ILE A 271 -11.91 2.04 -41.78
C ILE A 271 -10.83 2.18 -42.86
N ARG A 272 -10.84 3.28 -43.63
CA ARG A 272 -9.82 3.53 -44.65
C ARG A 272 -8.41 3.64 -44.05
N ASN A 273 -8.28 4.33 -42.91
CA ASN A 273 -6.99 4.44 -42.22
C ASN A 273 -6.51 3.09 -41.67
N ALA A 274 -7.42 2.24 -41.17
CA ALA A 274 -7.10 0.88 -40.74
C ALA A 274 -6.62 0.03 -41.93
N LYS A 275 -7.39 -0.02 -43.04
CA LYS A 275 -7.00 -0.74 -44.27
C LYS A 275 -5.64 -0.30 -44.81
N ALA A 276 -5.37 1.00 -44.76
CA ALA A 276 -4.12 1.57 -45.26
C ALA A 276 -2.97 1.58 -44.23
N ARG A 277 -3.18 1.06 -43.01
CA ARG A 277 -2.23 1.09 -41.89
C ARG A 277 -1.61 2.47 -41.64
N ARG A 278 -2.45 3.50 -41.51
CA ARG A 278 -2.02 4.89 -41.30
C ARG A 278 -2.35 5.38 -39.89
N VAL A 279 -1.66 6.43 -39.45
CA VAL A 279 -1.91 7.12 -38.16
C VAL A 279 -1.73 6.14 -37.00
N THR A 280 -2.75 5.91 -36.16
CA THR A 280 -2.68 5.00 -35.01
C THR A 280 -2.58 3.52 -35.40
N PHE A 281 -2.80 3.18 -36.69
CA PHE A 281 -2.74 1.83 -37.24
C PHE A 281 -1.42 1.54 -37.97
N SER A 282 -0.46 2.48 -37.98
CA SER A 282 0.86 2.25 -38.58
C SER A 282 1.63 1.21 -37.78
N ASP A 283 2.57 0.52 -38.41
CA ASP A 283 3.31 -0.56 -37.76
C ASP A 283 4.09 -0.08 -36.51
N GLU A 284 4.51 1.19 -36.46
CA GLU A 284 5.17 1.78 -35.29
C GLU A 284 4.21 2.02 -34.10
N ASN A 285 2.93 2.22 -34.37
CA ASN A 285 1.91 2.53 -33.36
C ASN A 285 0.93 1.37 -33.12
N ASN A 286 1.10 0.27 -33.86
CA ASN A 286 0.25 -0.90 -33.79
C ASN A 286 0.67 -1.75 -32.59
N GLU A 287 -0.23 -1.85 -31.63
CA GLU A 287 -0.04 -2.65 -30.42
C GLU A 287 -0.98 -3.84 -30.50
N TYR A 288 -0.46 -5.01 -30.14
CA TYR A 288 -1.27 -6.20 -29.93
C TYR A 288 -1.97 -6.10 -28.56
N PHE A 289 -3.16 -6.68 -28.46
CA PHE A 289 -3.92 -6.80 -27.24
C PHE A 289 -4.85 -8.01 -27.33
N VAL A 290 -5.40 -8.45 -26.21
CA VAL A 290 -6.27 -9.64 -26.17
C VAL A 290 -7.69 -9.25 -25.79
N GLU A 291 -8.64 -10.01 -26.27
CA GLU A 291 -10.01 -10.08 -25.79
C GLU A 291 -10.15 -11.39 -25.03
N PHE A 292 -10.42 -11.32 -23.72
CA PHE A 292 -10.77 -12.48 -22.90
C PHE A 292 -12.23 -12.81 -23.13
N LEU A 293 -12.50 -14.04 -23.58
CA LEU A 293 -13.84 -14.49 -23.93
C LEU A 293 -14.52 -15.14 -22.72
N LYS A 294 -13.84 -16.10 -22.10
CA LYS A 294 -14.36 -16.85 -20.95
C LYS A 294 -13.27 -17.67 -20.28
N ALA A 295 -13.55 -18.10 -19.05
CA ALA A 295 -12.85 -19.16 -18.36
C ALA A 295 -13.83 -20.29 -18.07
N GLU A 296 -13.40 -21.53 -18.26
CA GLU A 296 -14.23 -22.72 -18.07
C GLU A 296 -13.50 -23.76 -17.24
N ILE A 297 -14.18 -24.40 -16.29
CA ILE A 297 -13.68 -25.59 -15.60
C ILE A 297 -13.63 -26.75 -16.59
N VAL A 298 -12.50 -27.45 -16.61
CA VAL A 298 -12.27 -28.62 -17.45
C VAL A 298 -12.42 -29.88 -16.61
N ASP A 299 -13.16 -30.85 -17.14
CA ASP A 299 -13.30 -32.18 -16.53
C ASP A 299 -11.98 -32.95 -16.60
N ASP A 300 -11.57 -33.54 -15.47
CA ASP A 300 -10.29 -34.25 -15.39
C ASP A 300 -10.26 -35.56 -16.19
N GLU A 301 -11.40 -36.21 -16.43
CA GLU A 301 -11.49 -37.49 -17.13
C GLU A 301 -11.60 -37.31 -18.65
N THR A 302 -12.39 -36.34 -19.08
CA THR A 302 -12.73 -36.11 -20.50
C THR A 302 -11.91 -34.99 -21.14
N GLY A 303 -11.36 -34.06 -20.35
CA GLY A 303 -10.64 -32.89 -20.85
C GLY A 303 -11.53 -31.84 -21.51
N GLU A 304 -12.85 -31.96 -21.37
CA GLU A 304 -13.84 -31.06 -21.96
C GLU A 304 -14.30 -29.99 -20.96
N PRO A 305 -14.66 -28.77 -21.42
CA PRO A 305 -15.27 -27.75 -20.59
C PRO A 305 -16.62 -28.18 -20.01
N VAL A 306 -16.84 -27.97 -18.71
CA VAL A 306 -18.06 -28.36 -17.99
C VAL A 306 -18.90 -27.16 -17.57
N GLU A 307 -18.26 -26.13 -17.02
CA GLU A 307 -18.92 -24.98 -16.42
C GLU A 307 -18.08 -23.71 -16.60
N GLU A 308 -18.71 -22.56 -16.84
CA GLU A 308 -18.02 -21.27 -16.86
C GLU A 308 -17.67 -20.80 -15.44
N THR A 309 -16.47 -20.24 -15.26
CA THR A 309 -15.93 -19.75 -13.96
C THR A 309 -15.57 -18.26 -14.05
N GLU A 310 -15.31 -17.63 -12.89
CA GLU A 310 -15.03 -16.19 -12.76
C GLU A 310 -13.76 -15.75 -13.50
N GLY A 311 -12.77 -16.63 -13.68
CA GLY A 311 -11.52 -16.31 -14.37
C GLY A 311 -10.56 -15.44 -13.54
N PHE A 312 -10.03 -14.36 -14.13
CA PHE A 312 -9.04 -13.54 -13.43
C PHE A 312 -9.64 -12.68 -12.31
N TRP A 313 -8.93 -12.57 -11.19
CA TRP A 313 -9.36 -11.74 -10.05
C TRP A 313 -9.58 -10.26 -10.39
N PHE A 314 -8.98 -9.74 -11.46
CA PHE A 314 -9.10 -8.33 -11.87
C PHE A 314 -10.20 -8.06 -12.88
N LEU A 315 -10.92 -9.07 -13.41
CA LEU A 315 -11.96 -8.85 -14.43
C LEU A 315 -13.01 -7.83 -14.02
N PRO A 316 -13.53 -7.80 -12.77
CA PRO A 316 -14.54 -6.81 -12.38
C PRO A 316 -14.06 -5.35 -12.52
N ILE A 317 -12.74 -5.10 -12.45
CA ILE A 317 -12.17 -3.76 -12.68
C ILE A 317 -12.32 -3.34 -14.14
N LEU A 318 -12.09 -4.28 -15.06
CA LEU A 318 -12.10 -4.05 -16.51
C LEU A 318 -13.53 -4.02 -17.05
N GLU A 319 -14.36 -4.99 -16.64
CA GLU A 319 -15.76 -5.13 -17.02
C GLU A 319 -16.56 -3.85 -16.71
N HIS A 320 -16.44 -3.36 -15.47
CA HIS A 320 -17.09 -2.11 -15.05
C HIS A 320 -16.29 -0.85 -15.39
N GLN A 321 -15.18 -0.99 -16.13
CA GLN A 321 -14.29 0.10 -16.56
C GLN A 321 -13.96 1.10 -15.44
N LEU A 322 -13.49 0.59 -14.30
CA LEU A 322 -13.24 1.37 -13.07
C LEU A 322 -11.91 2.15 -13.08
N ILE A 323 -11.19 2.12 -14.21
CA ILE A 323 -9.84 2.69 -14.37
C ILE A 323 -9.90 4.18 -14.73
N GLY A 324 -9.02 4.98 -14.13
CA GLY A 324 -8.84 6.38 -14.51
C GLY A 324 -10.01 7.31 -14.15
N CYS A 325 -10.34 8.24 -15.05
CA CYS A 325 -11.37 9.27 -14.84
C CYS A 325 -12.72 8.90 -15.47
N TRP A 326 -13.16 7.66 -15.29
CA TRP A 326 -14.37 7.08 -15.89
C TRP A 326 -15.65 7.92 -15.73
N TYR A 327 -15.81 8.63 -14.62
CA TYR A 327 -17.01 9.42 -14.31
C TYR A 327 -17.24 10.65 -15.22
N ARG A 328 -16.25 11.09 -16.03
CA ARG A 328 -16.34 12.38 -16.74
C ARG A 328 -17.35 12.40 -17.88
N ALA A 329 -17.63 11.25 -18.49
CA ALA A 329 -18.46 11.13 -19.68
C ALA A 329 -19.72 10.28 -19.45
N LEU A 330 -20.03 9.95 -18.20
CA LEU A 330 -21.11 9.03 -17.83
C LEU A 330 -22.32 9.77 -17.24
N SER A 331 -23.50 9.18 -17.38
CA SER A 331 -24.72 9.66 -16.70
C SER A 331 -24.63 9.44 -15.18
N LYS A 332 -25.53 10.07 -14.42
CA LYS A 332 -25.57 9.88 -12.95
C LYS A 332 -25.88 8.43 -12.57
N GLU A 333 -26.73 7.76 -13.34
CA GLU A 333 -27.14 6.37 -13.16
C GLU A 333 -25.94 5.44 -13.35
N GLN A 334 -25.21 5.59 -14.47
CA GLN A 334 -23.99 4.84 -14.76
C GLN A 334 -22.89 5.09 -13.72
N ILE A 335 -22.77 6.33 -13.23
CA ILE A 335 -21.84 6.66 -12.14
C ILE A 335 -22.24 5.90 -10.87
N ASN A 336 -23.51 5.91 -10.50
CA ASN A 336 -24.00 5.24 -9.29
C ASN A 336 -23.80 3.73 -9.36
N GLU A 337 -24.00 3.10 -10.52
CA GLU A 337 -23.73 1.67 -10.74
C GLU A 337 -22.26 1.33 -10.46
N ARG A 338 -21.32 2.05 -11.08
CA ARG A 338 -19.88 1.86 -10.83
C ARG A 338 -19.49 2.14 -9.38
N LEU A 339 -20.14 3.10 -8.72
CA LEU A 339 -19.93 3.38 -7.31
C LEU A 339 -20.44 2.26 -6.39
N LYS A 340 -21.51 1.54 -6.76
CA LYS A 340 -21.98 0.34 -6.03
C LYS A 340 -20.99 -0.80 -6.14
N VAL A 341 -20.40 -1.03 -7.31
CA VAL A 341 -19.33 -2.02 -7.47
C VAL A 341 -18.16 -1.68 -6.55
N LEU A 342 -17.71 -0.43 -6.52
CA LEU A 342 -16.64 0.00 -5.60
C LEU A 342 -17.01 -0.17 -4.12
N GLU A 343 -18.29 -0.06 -3.77
CA GLU A 343 -18.78 -0.27 -2.41
C GLU A 343 -18.75 -1.76 -2.02
N MET A 344 -19.20 -2.65 -2.91
CA MET A 344 -19.14 -4.11 -2.72
C MET A 344 -17.71 -4.59 -2.43
N TYR A 345 -16.71 -4.00 -3.09
CA TYR A 345 -15.29 -4.33 -2.88
C TYR A 345 -14.60 -3.52 -1.77
N GLY A 346 -15.33 -2.77 -0.93
CA GLY A 346 -14.76 -2.01 0.20
C GLY A 346 -13.94 -0.77 -0.20
N TYR A 347 -14.03 -0.33 -1.45
CA TYR A 347 -13.36 0.88 -1.95
C TYR A 347 -14.16 2.17 -1.73
N ARG A 348 -15.41 2.05 -1.27
CA ARG A 348 -16.32 3.16 -0.97
C ARG A 348 -17.18 2.82 0.25
N GLU A 349 -17.45 3.83 1.07
CA GLU A 349 -18.42 3.74 2.16
C GLU A 349 -19.84 3.99 1.61
N PRO A 350 -20.88 3.26 2.05
CA PRO A 350 -22.24 3.34 1.50
C PRO A 350 -22.80 4.76 1.35
N ASP A 351 -22.58 5.60 2.36
CA ASP A 351 -23.13 6.98 2.40
C ASP A 351 -22.16 8.05 1.87
N SER A 352 -21.05 7.65 1.25
CA SER A 352 -20.06 8.61 0.76
C SER A 352 -20.57 9.39 -0.44
N LYS A 353 -20.68 10.71 -0.28
CA LYS A 353 -20.93 11.66 -1.39
C LYS A 353 -19.71 11.90 -2.30
N LYS A 354 -18.55 11.32 -1.96
CA LYS A 354 -17.31 11.49 -2.75
C LYS A 354 -17.24 10.45 -3.86
N ILE A 355 -16.74 10.87 -5.03
CA ILE A 355 -16.38 9.96 -6.12
C ILE A 355 -15.02 9.34 -5.79
N ASN A 356 -15.03 8.04 -5.48
CA ASN A 356 -13.85 7.26 -5.18
C ASN A 356 -13.19 6.80 -6.50
N LYS A 357 -11.87 6.97 -6.61
CA LYS A 357 -11.09 6.64 -7.83
C LYS A 357 -9.86 5.79 -7.48
N PRO A 358 -10.05 4.58 -6.93
CA PRO A 358 -8.95 3.77 -6.41
C PRO A 358 -7.98 3.28 -7.50
N PHE A 359 -8.42 3.22 -8.76
CA PHE A 359 -7.65 2.74 -9.91
C PHE A 359 -7.23 3.87 -10.87
N ASN A 360 -7.10 5.10 -10.34
CA ASN A 360 -6.54 6.23 -11.09
C ASN A 360 -5.09 6.46 -10.68
N SER A 361 -4.15 6.06 -11.54
CA SER A 361 -2.71 6.18 -11.27
C SER A 361 -2.13 7.58 -11.55
N GLU A 362 -2.80 8.38 -12.39
CA GLU A 362 -2.27 9.62 -13.01
C GLU A 362 -0.89 9.44 -13.69
N GLN A 363 -0.52 8.19 -13.99
CA GLN A 363 0.76 7.80 -14.55
C GLN A 363 0.50 7.00 -15.83
N LYS A 364 1.06 7.47 -16.95
CA LYS A 364 0.97 6.75 -18.23
C LYS A 364 1.52 5.33 -18.05
N GLY A 365 0.86 4.34 -18.65
CA GLY A 365 1.30 2.95 -18.66
C GLY A 365 1.09 2.17 -17.35
N ILE A 366 0.61 2.81 -16.28
CA ILE A 366 0.24 2.12 -15.03
C ILE A 366 -1.28 1.99 -14.97
N LEU A 367 -1.75 0.75 -15.08
CA LEU A 367 -3.14 0.28 -15.15
C LEU A 367 -3.98 0.85 -16.32
N ALA A 368 -3.55 1.95 -16.94
CA ALA A 368 -4.23 2.59 -18.05
C ALA A 368 -4.18 1.74 -19.34
N GLN A 369 -5.32 1.13 -19.70
CA GLN A 369 -5.45 0.24 -20.87
C GLN A 369 -5.23 0.95 -22.23
N GLY A 370 -5.25 2.28 -22.25
CA GLY A 370 -5.12 3.08 -23.46
C GLY A 370 -6.48 3.42 -24.09
N THR A 371 -6.57 4.62 -24.68
CA THR A 371 -7.85 5.17 -25.18
C THR A 371 -8.51 4.29 -26.24
N PHE A 372 -7.72 3.64 -27.10
CA PHE A 372 -8.26 2.75 -28.13
C PHE A 372 -9.00 1.56 -27.50
N ILE A 373 -8.34 0.83 -26.59
CA ILE A 373 -8.91 -0.36 -25.94
C ILE A 373 -10.13 0.03 -25.11
N THR A 374 -10.02 1.07 -24.28
CA THR A 374 -11.15 1.53 -23.45
C THR A 374 -12.38 1.92 -24.26
N ASN A 375 -12.20 2.64 -25.38
CA ASN A 375 -13.33 3.06 -26.22
C ASN A 375 -13.88 1.90 -27.07
N SER A 376 -13.05 0.92 -27.41
CA SER A 376 -13.46 -0.20 -28.26
C SER A 376 -14.14 -1.32 -27.48
N GLN A 377 -14.09 -1.28 -26.14
CA GLN A 377 -14.71 -2.26 -25.25
C GLN A 377 -16.22 -2.43 -25.49
N GLU A 378 -16.93 -1.39 -25.94
CA GLU A 378 -18.37 -1.46 -26.22
C GLU A 378 -18.73 -2.32 -27.46
N TYR A 379 -17.75 -2.63 -28.31
CA TYR A 379 -17.95 -3.43 -29.53
C TYR A 379 -17.42 -4.86 -29.42
N ALA A 380 -16.68 -5.16 -28.35
CA ALA A 380 -16.12 -6.47 -28.09
C ALA A 380 -17.20 -7.44 -27.58
N GLU A 381 -17.02 -8.73 -27.86
CA GLU A 381 -17.84 -9.81 -27.30
C GLU A 381 -17.37 -10.16 -25.88
N GLY A 382 -16.07 -10.00 -25.61
CA GLY A 382 -15.43 -10.23 -24.32
C GLY A 382 -14.77 -8.98 -23.72
N ILE A 383 -13.84 -9.19 -22.78
CA ILE A 383 -13.14 -8.12 -22.07
C ILE A 383 -11.80 -7.83 -22.74
N LEU A 384 -11.61 -6.62 -23.25
CA LEU A 384 -10.36 -6.20 -23.88
C LEU A 384 -9.29 -5.85 -22.83
N MET A 385 -8.08 -6.36 -23.05
CA MET A 385 -6.96 -6.25 -22.10
C MET A 385 -5.66 -5.88 -22.80
N ASN A 386 -5.01 -4.84 -22.25
CA ASN A 386 -3.60 -4.58 -22.49
C ASN A 386 -2.76 -5.38 -21.49
N VAL A 387 -2.28 -6.54 -21.94
CA VAL A 387 -1.56 -7.51 -21.10
C VAL A 387 -0.28 -6.91 -20.48
N GLU A 388 0.49 -6.14 -21.26
CA GLU A 388 1.71 -5.50 -20.76
C GLU A 388 1.42 -4.50 -19.63
N VAL A 389 0.35 -3.72 -19.76
CA VAL A 389 -0.07 -2.76 -18.72
C VAL A 389 -0.51 -3.48 -17.45
N LEU A 390 -1.24 -4.59 -17.56
CA LEU A 390 -1.64 -5.39 -16.40
C LEU A 390 -0.42 -5.98 -15.69
N TYR A 391 0.52 -6.56 -16.45
CA TYR A 391 1.75 -7.13 -15.92
C TYR A 391 2.62 -6.11 -15.18
N ILE A 392 2.96 -4.97 -15.80
CA ILE A 392 3.83 -3.99 -15.15
C ILE A 392 3.16 -3.39 -13.90
N THR A 393 1.83 -3.25 -13.92
CA THR A 393 1.07 -2.79 -12.75
C THR A 393 1.09 -3.82 -11.63
N ALA A 394 0.89 -5.10 -11.94
CA ALA A 394 0.98 -6.20 -10.98
C ALA A 394 2.38 -6.31 -10.38
N LEU A 395 3.43 -6.21 -11.21
CA LEU A 395 4.83 -6.30 -10.77
C LEU A 395 5.18 -5.17 -9.78
N PHE A 396 4.81 -3.92 -10.10
CA PHE A 396 4.97 -2.80 -9.15
C PHE A 396 4.14 -2.98 -7.88
N GLY A 397 2.90 -3.46 -8.01
CA GLY A 397 1.98 -3.68 -6.89
C GLY A 397 2.51 -4.74 -5.91
N ALA A 398 2.87 -5.90 -6.42
CA ALA A 398 3.43 -7.02 -5.67
C ALA A 398 4.77 -6.64 -5.02
N THR A 399 5.66 -5.95 -5.74
CA THR A 399 6.92 -5.47 -5.16
C THR A 399 6.69 -4.47 -4.03
N ALA A 400 5.76 -3.53 -4.20
CA ALA A 400 5.42 -2.58 -3.16
C ALA A 400 4.83 -3.29 -1.93
N LEU A 401 3.89 -4.20 -2.15
CA LEU A 401 3.29 -5.04 -1.10
C LEU A 401 4.37 -5.80 -0.32
N ASP A 402 5.28 -6.46 -1.03
CA ASP A 402 6.34 -7.27 -0.44
C ASP A 402 7.35 -6.43 0.35
N ILE A 403 7.71 -5.23 -0.12
CA ILE A 403 8.52 -4.28 0.66
C ILE A 403 7.78 -3.86 1.94
N PHE A 404 6.48 -3.55 1.88
CA PHE A 404 5.70 -3.18 3.07
C PHE A 404 5.65 -4.31 4.09
N THR A 405 5.44 -5.55 3.63
CA THR A 405 5.27 -6.71 4.51
C THR A 405 6.58 -7.31 4.99
N SER A 406 7.70 -7.10 4.30
CA SER A 406 9.02 -7.59 4.75
C SER A 406 9.77 -6.59 5.63
N SER A 407 9.67 -5.29 5.34
CA SER A 407 10.48 -4.27 6.02
C SER A 407 9.69 -3.42 7.03
N GLY A 408 8.36 -3.44 6.95
CA GLY A 408 7.50 -2.51 7.69
C GLY A 408 7.72 -1.04 7.34
N ALA A 409 8.38 -0.71 6.22
CA ALA A 409 8.66 0.66 5.81
C ALA A 409 7.38 1.49 5.56
N ARG A 410 7.44 2.81 5.77
CA ARG A 410 6.36 3.74 5.39
C ARG A 410 6.38 3.97 3.90
N LEU A 411 5.24 4.38 3.34
CA LEU A 411 5.12 4.69 1.91
C LEU A 411 6.21 5.67 1.42
N GLY A 412 6.51 6.71 2.19
CA GLY A 412 7.58 7.66 1.83
C GLY A 412 9.00 7.09 1.92
N GLU A 413 9.21 6.04 2.70
CA GLU A 413 10.49 5.30 2.78
C GLU A 413 10.61 4.35 1.57
N VAL A 414 9.53 3.64 1.22
CA VAL A 414 9.44 2.79 0.01
C VAL A 414 9.63 3.60 -1.28
N ALA A 415 9.05 4.80 -1.34
CA ALA A 415 9.21 5.70 -2.48
C ALA A 415 10.68 6.09 -2.74
N GLN A 416 11.57 6.03 -1.73
CA GLN A 416 12.97 6.42 -1.88
C GLN A 416 13.85 5.32 -2.47
N VAL A 417 13.35 4.08 -2.62
CA VAL A 417 14.14 2.96 -3.14
C VAL A 417 14.62 3.28 -4.56
N HIS A 418 15.93 3.21 -4.79
CA HIS A 418 16.54 3.52 -6.07
C HIS A 418 17.65 2.54 -6.45
N LEU A 419 17.92 2.45 -7.74
CA LEU A 419 18.88 1.54 -8.35
C LEU A 419 20.30 2.13 -8.46
N GLY A 420 20.49 3.38 -8.01
CA GLY A 420 21.80 4.02 -7.90
C GLY A 420 22.63 3.47 -6.75
N SER A 421 23.93 3.76 -6.76
CA SER A 421 24.89 3.31 -5.74
C SER A 421 24.46 3.72 -4.33
N GLY A 422 24.58 2.79 -3.38
CA GLY A 422 24.41 3.06 -1.94
C GLY A 422 23.00 2.86 -1.37
N CYS A 423 21.96 2.71 -2.20
CA CYS A 423 20.61 2.41 -1.69
C CYS A 423 20.44 0.93 -1.38
N LEU A 424 20.60 0.07 -2.38
CA LEU A 424 20.48 -1.39 -2.24
C LEU A 424 21.84 -1.97 -1.86
N ASN A 425 21.88 -2.76 -0.79
CA ASN A 425 23.08 -3.43 -0.32
C ASN A 425 22.76 -4.89 0.04
N GLN A 426 23.72 -5.76 -0.24
CA GLN A 426 23.78 -7.12 0.28
C GLN A 426 24.93 -7.17 1.27
N GLY A 427 24.64 -7.53 2.52
CA GLY A 427 25.62 -7.70 3.57
C GLY A 427 25.79 -9.16 3.93
N SER A 428 27.00 -9.54 4.30
CA SER A 428 27.28 -10.83 4.93
C SER A 428 27.38 -10.59 6.43
N ILE A 429 26.53 -11.26 7.20
CA ILE A 429 26.65 -11.28 8.65
C ILE A 429 27.15 -12.64 9.04
N THR A 430 28.36 -12.66 9.57
CA THR A 430 28.89 -13.85 10.21
C THR A 430 28.26 -13.93 11.59
N ASP A 431 27.49 -14.98 11.82
CA ASP A 431 27.01 -15.30 13.15
C ASP A 431 28.25 -15.52 14.06
N PRO A 432 28.41 -14.74 15.14
CA PRO A 432 29.59 -14.82 15.98
C PRO A 432 29.71 -16.15 16.75
N GLU A 433 28.62 -16.92 16.85
CA GLU A 433 28.58 -18.22 17.55
C GLU A 433 28.71 -19.41 16.59
N THR A 434 28.07 -19.36 15.42
CA THR A 434 28.10 -20.47 14.44
C THR A 434 29.11 -20.27 13.31
N ASN A 435 29.70 -19.07 13.19
CA ASN A 435 30.56 -18.64 12.08
C ASN A 435 29.89 -18.75 10.69
N GLU A 436 28.57 -18.96 10.66
CA GLU A 436 27.79 -19.07 9.43
C GLU A 436 27.57 -17.69 8.83
N VAL A 437 27.82 -17.57 7.53
CA VAL A 437 27.66 -16.31 6.81
C VAL A 437 26.24 -16.20 6.27
N LYS A 438 25.38 -15.51 7.00
CA LYS A 438 24.02 -15.18 6.55
C LYS A 438 24.04 -13.96 5.63
N THR A 439 23.36 -14.07 4.50
CA THR A 439 23.20 -12.95 3.58
C THR A 439 22.01 -12.10 4.00
N SER A 440 22.26 -10.84 4.34
CA SER A 440 21.23 -9.84 4.62
C SER A 440 20.98 -8.93 3.42
N TYR A 441 19.71 -8.75 3.09
CA TYR A 441 19.25 -7.87 2.02
C TYR A 441 18.71 -6.57 2.62
N MET A 442 19.23 -5.44 2.16
CA MET A 442 18.99 -4.15 2.81
C MET A 442 18.80 -3.03 1.81
N PHE A 443 17.83 -2.15 2.06
CA PHE A 443 17.74 -0.87 1.36
C PHE A 443 17.88 0.30 2.34
N ARG A 444 18.37 1.43 1.84
CA ARG A 444 18.54 2.65 2.63
C ARG A 444 17.51 3.70 2.24
N ALA A 445 16.87 4.30 3.24
CA ALA A 445 15.93 5.40 3.07
C ALA A 445 15.99 6.35 4.28
N ILE A 446 15.58 7.60 4.10
CA ILE A 446 15.50 8.58 5.19
C ILE A 446 14.12 8.45 5.86
N PRO A 447 14.05 8.02 7.14
CA PRO A 447 12.78 7.89 7.85
C PRO A 447 12.11 9.25 8.07
N LYS A 448 10.78 9.22 8.23
CA LYS A 448 10.03 10.44 8.50
C LYS A 448 10.53 11.16 9.77
N GLY A 449 10.87 12.44 9.62
CA GLY A 449 11.29 13.29 10.74
C GLY A 449 12.74 13.07 11.20
N ARG A 450 13.56 12.47 10.33
CA ARG A 450 15.03 12.38 10.42
C ARG A 450 15.64 12.98 9.15
N ASP A 451 16.91 13.35 9.24
CA ASP A 451 17.68 13.92 8.12
C ASP A 451 18.71 12.93 7.55
N GLU A 452 19.00 11.86 8.29
CA GLU A 452 19.97 10.83 7.92
C GLU A 452 19.30 9.55 7.42
N SER A 453 20.02 8.88 6.51
CA SER A 453 19.59 7.62 5.92
C SER A 453 19.79 6.45 6.89
N THR A 454 18.78 5.57 6.99
CA THR A 454 18.84 4.37 7.82
C THR A 454 18.60 3.11 7.01
N VAL A 455 19.02 1.99 7.56
CA VAL A 455 18.84 0.67 6.97
C VAL A 455 17.41 0.16 7.23
N PHE A 456 16.83 -0.41 6.19
CA PHE A 456 15.65 -1.25 6.23
C PHE A 456 16.05 -2.61 5.69
N TYR A 457 15.68 -3.66 6.42
CA TYR A 457 15.92 -5.03 5.99
C TYR A 457 14.75 -5.51 5.14
N ALA A 458 15.05 -6.38 4.18
CA ALA A 458 14.08 -7.02 3.32
C ALA A 458 14.48 -8.48 3.07
N THR A 459 13.58 -9.23 2.43
CA THR A 459 13.87 -10.63 2.06
C THR A 459 14.57 -10.73 0.72
N LYS A 460 15.14 -11.92 0.43
CA LYS A 460 15.68 -12.24 -0.89
C LYS A 460 14.62 -12.09 -1.99
N ASP A 461 13.41 -12.60 -1.74
CA ASP A 461 12.29 -12.50 -2.69
C ASP A 461 11.95 -11.06 -3.03
N THR A 462 11.99 -10.18 -2.02
CA THR A 462 11.84 -8.73 -2.23
C THR A 462 12.90 -8.20 -3.20
N PHE A 463 14.15 -8.63 -3.04
CA PHE A 463 15.24 -8.23 -3.91
C PHE A 463 15.13 -8.82 -5.31
N ASP A 464 14.62 -10.04 -5.45
CA ASP A 464 14.42 -10.65 -6.76
C ASP A 464 13.27 -9.95 -7.52
N LEU A 465 12.21 -9.51 -6.84
CA LEU A 465 11.19 -8.62 -7.42
C LEU A 465 11.76 -7.25 -7.82
N ILE A 466 12.61 -6.66 -6.98
CA ILE A 466 13.32 -5.40 -7.30
C ILE A 466 14.18 -5.58 -8.56
N LYS A 467 14.90 -6.70 -8.68
CA LYS A 467 15.71 -7.02 -9.86
C LYS A 467 14.85 -7.21 -11.10
N GLU A 468 13.71 -7.89 -10.99
CA GLU A 468 12.79 -8.07 -12.12
C GLU A 468 12.27 -6.73 -12.64
N ILE A 469 11.87 -5.80 -11.77
CA ILE A 469 11.53 -4.43 -12.17
C ILE A 469 12.74 -3.75 -12.83
N ALA A 470 13.93 -3.87 -12.26
CA ALA A 470 15.13 -3.25 -12.82
C ALA A 470 15.42 -3.77 -14.23
N PHE A 471 15.33 -5.08 -14.46
CA PHE A 471 15.51 -5.68 -15.78
C PHE A 471 14.41 -5.27 -16.76
N TYR A 472 13.14 -5.27 -16.32
CA TYR A 472 12.04 -4.78 -17.17
C TYR A 472 12.26 -3.32 -17.58
N LEU A 473 12.57 -2.45 -16.63
CA LEU A 473 12.81 -1.03 -16.90
C LEU A 473 14.01 -0.83 -17.83
N ARG A 474 15.13 -1.51 -17.58
CA ARG A 474 16.37 -1.38 -18.35
C ARG A 474 16.22 -1.94 -19.75
N ASP A 475 15.79 -3.20 -19.87
CA ASP A 475 15.91 -3.97 -21.11
C ASP A 475 14.68 -3.82 -22.00
N GLN A 476 13.49 -3.81 -21.41
CA GLN A 476 12.22 -3.81 -22.16
C GLN A 476 11.70 -2.40 -22.38
N HIS A 477 11.67 -1.57 -21.33
CA HIS A 477 11.01 -0.27 -21.38
C HIS A 477 11.92 0.85 -21.89
N TYR A 478 13.07 1.07 -21.24
CA TYR A 478 14.01 2.15 -21.61
C TYR A 478 15.04 1.71 -22.66
N LYS A 479 15.20 0.40 -22.89
CA LYS A 479 16.16 -0.19 -23.84
C LYS A 479 17.58 0.35 -23.65
N GLY A 480 18.03 0.39 -22.40
CA GLY A 480 19.28 1.00 -22.00
C GLY A 480 19.26 1.43 -20.54
N SER A 481 19.88 2.56 -20.21
CA SER A 481 19.99 3.03 -18.83
C SER A 481 18.65 3.53 -18.28
N ILE A 482 18.37 3.19 -17.02
CA ILE A 482 17.23 3.71 -16.27
C ILE A 482 17.51 5.20 -15.92
N PRO A 483 16.63 6.14 -16.30
CA PRO A 483 16.90 7.55 -16.14
C PRO A 483 16.82 7.98 -14.66
N LYS A 484 17.59 9.01 -14.32
CA LYS A 484 17.43 9.75 -13.06
C LYS A 484 16.22 10.67 -13.19
N VAL A 485 15.32 10.60 -12.21
CA VAL A 485 14.07 11.36 -12.25
C VAL A 485 13.89 12.14 -10.95
N VAL A 486 13.18 13.26 -11.05
CA VAL A 486 12.86 14.08 -9.89
C VAL A 486 11.97 13.31 -8.92
N PHE A 487 12.33 13.31 -7.65
CA PHE A 487 11.50 12.73 -6.59
C PHE A 487 10.15 13.45 -6.52
N HIS A 488 9.08 12.74 -6.90
CA HIS A 488 7.75 13.32 -6.98
C HIS A 488 6.88 13.02 -5.76
N TYR A 489 7.19 11.93 -5.05
CA TYR A 489 6.47 11.59 -3.82
C TYR A 489 6.60 12.72 -2.82
N SER A 490 5.47 13.20 -2.28
CA SER A 490 5.45 14.32 -1.35
C SER A 490 6.15 15.61 -1.80
N LYS A 491 6.43 15.83 -3.10
CA LYS A 491 7.00 17.12 -3.58
C LYS A 491 6.13 18.32 -3.19
N LYS A 492 4.81 18.13 -3.16
CA LYS A 492 3.82 19.13 -2.69
C LYS A 492 3.95 19.44 -1.19
N HIS A 493 4.67 18.61 -0.43
CA HIS A 493 4.98 18.78 0.99
C HIS A 493 6.36 19.41 1.25
N GLY A 494 7.07 19.86 0.20
CA GLY A 494 8.42 20.42 0.34
C GLY A 494 9.51 19.38 0.65
N GLU A 495 9.18 18.09 0.69
CA GLU A 495 10.18 17.02 0.77
C GLU A 495 10.95 16.97 -0.56
N SER A 496 12.24 17.31 -0.49
CA SER A 496 13.17 17.16 -1.62
C SER A 496 14.06 15.95 -1.37
N ARG A 497 14.32 15.19 -2.43
CA ARG A 497 15.33 14.14 -2.48
C ARG A 497 16.14 14.31 -3.76
N PRO A 498 17.42 13.91 -3.77
CA PRO A 498 18.25 14.00 -4.98
C PRO A 498 17.64 13.23 -6.14
N ASP A 499 17.86 13.69 -7.36
CA ASP A 499 17.44 12.95 -8.55
C ASP A 499 18.23 11.63 -8.63
N GLN A 500 17.48 10.52 -8.70
CA GLN A 500 18.03 9.17 -8.68
C GLN A 500 17.29 8.29 -9.69
N PRO A 501 17.88 7.16 -10.12
CA PRO A 501 17.16 6.15 -10.90
C PRO A 501 16.27 5.35 -9.94
N TYR A 502 15.21 6.00 -9.46
CA TYR A 502 14.25 5.41 -8.54
C TYR A 502 13.65 4.13 -9.11
N LEU A 503 13.40 3.14 -8.25
CA LEU A 503 12.76 1.89 -8.63
C LEU A 503 11.33 2.14 -9.12
N PHE A 504 10.57 2.92 -8.33
CA PHE A 504 9.19 3.29 -8.62
C PHE A 504 9.11 4.48 -9.57
N GLN A 505 9.43 4.21 -10.84
CA GLN A 505 9.31 5.15 -11.94
C GLN A 505 8.76 4.48 -13.19
N PHE A 506 8.12 5.26 -14.05
CA PHE A 506 7.75 4.80 -15.38
C PHE A 506 7.67 5.99 -16.34
N HIS A 507 8.01 5.81 -17.62
CA HIS A 507 8.07 6.89 -18.62
C HIS A 507 8.80 8.17 -18.12
N GLY A 508 9.94 8.02 -17.46
CA GLY A 508 10.76 9.14 -16.99
C GLY A 508 10.16 9.96 -15.83
N LYS A 509 9.16 9.42 -15.12
CA LYS A 509 8.53 10.09 -13.98
C LYS A 509 8.41 9.18 -12.77
N HIS A 510 8.80 9.70 -11.61
CA HIS A 510 8.65 9.05 -10.32
C HIS A 510 7.17 8.91 -9.91
N PHE A 511 6.84 7.83 -9.21
CA PHE A 511 5.48 7.58 -8.73
C PHE A 511 5.03 8.62 -7.70
N GLY A 512 3.76 9.02 -7.79
CA GLY A 512 3.10 9.86 -6.78
C GLY A 512 2.23 9.04 -5.84
N ASP A 513 1.63 9.71 -4.84
CA ASP A 513 0.73 9.08 -3.85
C ASP A 513 -0.40 8.27 -4.51
N LEU A 514 -0.98 8.80 -5.59
CA LEU A 514 -2.07 8.16 -6.32
C LEU A 514 -1.60 6.92 -7.09
N THR A 515 -0.39 6.95 -7.65
CA THR A 515 0.18 5.81 -8.38
C THR A 515 0.45 4.65 -7.43
N PHE A 516 1.07 4.91 -6.27
CA PHE A 516 1.27 3.89 -5.23
C PHE A 516 -0.05 3.32 -4.72
N ALA A 517 -1.04 4.17 -4.46
CA ALA A 517 -2.36 3.70 -4.07
C ALA A 517 -2.97 2.83 -5.19
N CYS A 518 -2.83 3.20 -6.45
CA CYS A 518 -3.37 2.47 -7.59
C CYS A 518 -2.78 1.06 -7.72
N VAL A 519 -1.45 0.92 -7.69
CA VAL A 519 -0.79 -0.40 -7.85
C VAL A 519 -1.08 -1.33 -6.67
N LEU A 520 -1.15 -0.80 -5.45
CA LEU A 520 -1.56 -1.59 -4.27
C LEU A 520 -3.03 -1.99 -4.33
N ASN A 521 -3.92 -1.08 -4.73
CA ASN A 521 -5.34 -1.39 -4.88
C ASN A 521 -5.56 -2.45 -5.94
N PHE A 522 -4.78 -2.40 -7.03
CA PHE A 522 -4.83 -3.41 -8.07
C PHE A 522 -4.42 -4.76 -7.49
N ILE A 523 -3.18 -4.94 -7.02
CA ILE A 523 -2.72 -6.25 -6.55
C ILE A 523 -3.53 -6.81 -5.38
N CYS A 524 -4.15 -5.96 -4.54
CA CYS A 524 -4.99 -6.37 -3.42
C CYS A 524 -6.50 -6.35 -3.71
N PHE A 525 -6.93 -6.22 -4.97
CA PHE A 525 -8.34 -6.14 -5.31
C PHE A 525 -9.12 -7.41 -4.90
N GLY A 526 -10.27 -7.28 -4.25
CA GLY A 526 -11.02 -8.44 -3.73
C GLY A 526 -10.48 -9.01 -2.42
N LEU A 527 -9.35 -8.54 -1.88
CA LEU A 527 -8.90 -8.87 -0.52
C LEU A 527 -9.64 -8.01 0.50
N ILE A 528 -10.87 -8.45 0.81
CA ILE A 528 -11.79 -7.77 1.70
C ILE A 528 -11.73 -8.44 3.07
N TYR A 529 -11.44 -7.64 4.10
CA TYR A 529 -11.45 -8.09 5.49
C TYR A 529 -12.53 -7.35 6.25
N GLU A 530 -13.05 -7.97 7.31
CA GLU A 530 -14.08 -7.35 8.13
C GLU A 530 -13.58 -7.14 9.56
N THR A 531 -13.83 -5.96 10.11
CA THR A 531 -13.73 -5.77 11.56
C THR A 531 -14.84 -6.53 12.28
N GLN A 532 -14.73 -6.73 13.59
CA GLN A 532 -15.81 -7.29 14.42
C GLN A 532 -17.16 -6.55 14.24
N ASP A 533 -17.12 -5.24 13.93
CA ASP A 533 -18.30 -4.41 13.67
C ASP A 533 -18.82 -4.53 12.22
N LYS A 534 -18.42 -5.56 11.46
CA LYS A 534 -18.79 -5.82 10.05
C LYS A 534 -18.46 -4.68 9.07
N LYS A 535 -17.49 -3.83 9.41
CA LYS A 535 -16.97 -2.82 8.48
C LYS A 535 -15.89 -3.42 7.60
N LEU A 536 -16.02 -3.20 6.29
CA LEU A 536 -15.02 -3.61 5.31
C LEU A 536 -13.72 -2.82 5.51
N VAL A 537 -12.61 -3.55 5.54
CA VAL A 537 -11.26 -3.05 5.74
C VAL A 537 -10.50 -3.22 4.44
N LYS A 538 -10.11 -2.08 3.87
CA LYS A 538 -9.24 -2.02 2.70
C LYS A 538 -7.76 -1.98 3.11
N LEU A 539 -6.95 -2.80 2.45
CA LEU A 539 -5.49 -2.78 2.57
C LEU A 539 -4.88 -1.44 2.11
N LYS A 540 -3.99 -0.89 2.94
CA LYS A 540 -3.32 0.41 2.75
C LYS A 540 -1.89 0.32 3.31
N PRO A 541 -0.93 1.12 2.82
CA PRO A 541 0.47 1.08 3.30
C PRO A 541 0.61 1.15 4.82
N HIS A 542 -0.14 2.05 5.47
CA HIS A 542 -0.07 2.21 6.92
C HIS A 542 -0.63 1.00 7.67
N LEU A 543 -1.66 0.36 7.11
CA LEU A 543 -2.26 -0.84 7.68
C LEU A 543 -1.30 -2.04 7.55
N LEU A 544 -0.65 -2.22 6.39
CA LEU A 544 0.35 -3.27 6.17
C LEU A 544 1.55 -3.13 7.13
N ARG A 545 2.05 -1.90 7.34
CA ARG A 545 3.08 -1.63 8.36
C ARG A 545 2.61 -1.99 9.78
N HIS A 546 1.35 -1.75 10.11
CA HIS A 546 0.80 -2.16 11.40
C HIS A 546 0.66 -3.68 11.48
N GLY A 547 0.19 -4.34 10.43
CA GLY A 547 0.15 -5.80 10.31
C GLY A 547 1.52 -6.42 10.57
N PHE A 548 2.57 -5.88 9.95
CA PHE A 548 3.96 -6.27 10.20
C PHE A 548 4.35 -6.17 11.67
N ALA A 549 4.11 -5.00 12.28
CA ALA A 549 4.47 -4.76 13.68
C ALA A 549 3.73 -5.71 14.62
N THR A 550 2.44 -5.94 14.38
CA THR A 550 1.62 -6.86 15.17
C THR A 550 2.07 -8.30 14.97
N HIS A 551 2.35 -8.72 13.73
CA HIS A 551 2.90 -10.05 13.41
C HIS A 551 4.21 -10.31 14.13
N ALA A 552 5.15 -9.38 14.02
CA ALA A 552 6.44 -9.43 14.70
C ALA A 552 6.32 -9.58 16.23
N VAL A 553 5.38 -8.86 16.87
CA VAL A 553 5.23 -8.91 18.34
C VAL A 553 4.38 -10.10 18.82
N GLN A 554 3.31 -10.43 18.11
CA GLN A 554 2.31 -11.39 18.60
C GLN A 554 2.50 -12.81 18.07
N ALA A 555 2.98 -12.97 16.83
CA ALA A 555 3.25 -14.29 16.25
C ALA A 555 4.70 -14.71 16.51
N GLU A 556 5.64 -13.79 16.29
CA GLU A 556 7.08 -14.06 16.41
C GLU A 556 7.65 -13.70 17.80
N GLU A 557 6.79 -13.19 18.70
CA GLU A 557 7.15 -12.80 20.07
C GLU A 557 8.35 -11.85 20.18
N LEU A 558 8.63 -11.05 19.14
CA LEU A 558 9.77 -10.13 19.16
C LEU A 558 9.58 -9.04 20.21
N PRO A 559 10.62 -8.71 20.99
CA PRO A 559 10.57 -7.61 21.94
C PRO A 559 10.19 -6.28 21.26
N ILE A 560 9.32 -5.50 21.92
CA ILE A 560 8.75 -4.27 21.35
C ILE A 560 9.84 -3.26 20.99
N ASP A 561 10.93 -3.21 21.75
CA ASP A 561 12.09 -2.35 21.50
C ASP A 561 12.89 -2.78 20.25
N VAL A 562 12.97 -4.08 19.99
CA VAL A 562 13.55 -4.62 18.74
C VAL A 562 12.67 -4.26 17.54
N VAL A 563 11.35 -4.48 17.63
CA VAL A 563 10.41 -4.11 16.56
C VAL A 563 10.42 -2.59 16.31
N ALA A 564 10.53 -1.78 17.35
CA ALA A 564 10.66 -0.32 17.22
C ALA A 564 11.94 0.10 16.47
N ARG A 565 13.05 -0.64 16.65
CA ARG A 565 14.30 -0.44 15.90
C ARG A 565 14.17 -0.85 14.43
N ILE A 566 13.59 -2.03 14.16
CA ILE A 566 13.29 -2.49 12.80
C ILE A 566 12.47 -1.44 12.04
N LEU A 567 11.47 -0.90 12.72
CA LEU A 567 10.56 0.12 12.19
C LEU A 567 11.14 1.54 12.18
N ASN A 568 12.38 1.75 12.65
CA ASN A 568 13.03 3.06 12.75
C ASN A 568 12.15 4.11 13.46
N GLN A 569 11.54 3.76 14.61
CA GLN A 569 10.70 4.68 15.38
C GLN A 569 11.52 5.78 16.11
N LYS A 570 10.90 6.96 16.35
CA LYS A 570 11.58 8.14 16.93
C LYS A 570 11.44 8.21 18.46
N ASP A 571 10.28 7.89 18.99
CA ASP A 571 9.98 7.93 20.44
C ASP A 571 9.73 6.50 20.95
N LEU A 572 10.59 6.04 21.85
CA LEU A 572 10.39 4.84 22.65
C LEU A 572 9.74 5.29 23.98
N ASP A 573 8.43 5.49 23.99
CA ASP A 573 7.69 5.82 25.24
C ASP A 573 7.56 4.62 26.22
N VAL A 574 8.45 3.63 26.10
CA VAL A 574 8.64 2.57 27.08
C VAL A 574 10.12 2.56 27.45
N THR A 575 10.38 3.18 28.61
CA THR A 575 11.50 2.96 29.54
C THR A 575 12.59 1.99 29.08
N GLY A 576 13.81 2.53 28.99
CA GLY A 576 15.02 1.74 28.78
C GLY A 576 15.24 0.71 29.89
N TYR A 577 15.56 -0.51 29.47
CA TYR A 577 16.25 -1.47 30.34
C TYR A 577 17.18 -2.45 29.61
N TYR A 578 17.57 -2.20 28.35
CA TYR A 578 18.69 -2.89 27.73
C TYR A 578 19.56 -1.89 26.98
N SER A 579 20.84 -1.90 27.31
CA SER A 579 21.94 -1.27 26.57
C SER A 579 21.72 -1.39 25.07
N GLN A 580 22.01 -0.33 24.30
CA GLN A 580 21.70 -0.29 22.88
C GLN A 580 22.25 -1.52 22.14
N LEU A 581 21.39 -2.44 21.70
CA LEU A 581 21.81 -3.60 20.89
C LEU A 581 22.60 -3.11 19.66
N PRO A 582 23.79 -3.66 19.36
CA PRO A 582 24.52 -3.36 18.14
C PRO A 582 23.71 -3.67 16.87
N GLN A 583 24.01 -2.95 15.79
CA GLN A 583 23.30 -3.11 14.51
C GLN A 583 23.42 -4.54 13.94
N SER A 584 24.52 -5.24 14.21
CA SER A 584 24.73 -6.65 13.84
C SER A 584 23.75 -7.60 14.55
N GLN A 585 23.45 -7.36 15.83
CA GLN A 585 22.48 -8.17 16.58
C GLN A 585 21.05 -7.92 16.08
N VAL A 586 20.70 -6.67 15.79
CA VAL A 586 19.41 -6.35 15.14
C VAL A 586 19.32 -7.04 13.78
N ALA A 587 20.41 -7.05 13.01
CA ALA A 587 20.44 -7.67 11.69
C ALA A 587 20.32 -9.21 11.77
N ASN A 588 20.92 -9.87 12.76
CA ASN A 588 20.72 -11.31 13.01
C ASN A 588 19.29 -11.62 13.40
N ILE A 589 18.70 -10.89 14.36
CA ILE A 589 17.29 -11.10 14.75
C ILE A 589 16.35 -10.89 13.56
N VAL A 590 16.63 -9.88 12.74
CA VAL A 590 15.84 -9.62 11.53
C VAL A 590 16.08 -10.69 10.47
N SER A 591 17.30 -11.19 10.32
CA SER A 591 17.59 -12.30 9.41
C SER A 591 16.84 -13.55 9.86
N ASP A 592 16.74 -13.83 11.15
CA ASP A 592 16.02 -14.99 11.70
C ASP A 592 14.51 -14.82 11.60
N PHE A 593 13.99 -13.62 11.84
CA PHE A 593 12.59 -13.25 11.61
C PHE A 593 12.24 -13.28 10.11
N HIS A 594 13.12 -12.79 9.25
CA HIS A 594 12.97 -12.89 7.79
C HIS A 594 13.16 -14.29 7.29
N THR A 595 13.94 -15.13 7.98
CA THR A 595 13.99 -16.56 7.75
C THR A 595 12.66 -17.13 8.18
N SER A 596 12.20 -17.03 9.43
CA SER A 596 10.85 -17.45 9.86
C SER A 596 9.73 -17.02 8.90
N MET A 597 9.69 -15.74 8.53
CA MET A 597 8.76 -15.24 7.52
C MET A 597 9.02 -15.84 6.15
N ALA A 598 10.26 -15.88 5.68
CA ALA A 598 10.68 -16.54 4.45
C ALA A 598 10.28 -17.99 4.56
N THR A 599 10.79 -18.86 5.41
CA THR A 599 10.37 -20.25 5.64
C THR A 599 8.85 -20.47 5.82
N THR A 600 8.06 -19.50 6.29
CA THR A 600 6.58 -19.56 6.27
C THR A 600 5.98 -19.17 4.90
N THR A 601 6.72 -18.41 4.09
CA THR A 601 6.47 -18.09 2.66
C THR A 601 7.25 -19.02 1.68
N ASP A 602 8.25 -19.73 2.20
CA ASP A 602 9.41 -20.44 1.63
C ASP A 602 9.50 -21.83 2.28
N MET A 603 8.33 -22.30 2.70
CA MET A 603 7.68 -23.52 2.26
C MET A 603 7.89 -23.83 0.74
N MET A 604 8.81 -23.20 -0.01
CA MET A 604 9.07 -23.30 -1.45
C MET A 604 10.52 -23.66 -1.83
N LYS A 605 11.50 -23.85 -0.94
CA LYS A 605 12.86 -24.26 -1.38
C LYS A 605 13.77 -24.83 -0.28
N GLU A 606 14.19 -26.08 -0.47
CA GLU A 606 15.22 -26.79 0.31
C GLU A 606 16.64 -26.27 0.05
N VAL A 607 17.55 -26.50 1.00
CA VAL A 607 18.96 -26.84 0.70
C VAL A 607 19.50 -27.85 1.73
N ILE A 608 19.77 -29.08 1.29
CA ILE A 608 20.60 -30.06 1.99
C ILE A 608 22.04 -29.94 1.46
N ARG A 609 23.05 -29.99 2.36
CA ARG A 609 24.27 -30.84 2.30
C ARG A 609 25.44 -30.18 3.04
N GLN A 610 25.86 -30.77 4.17
CA GLN A 610 27.11 -30.47 4.85
C GLN A 610 27.86 -31.77 5.29
N PRO A 611 29.19 -31.72 5.51
CA PRO A 611 30.12 -32.86 5.52
C PRO A 611 30.35 -33.55 6.89
N GLU A 612 31.01 -34.72 6.85
CA GLU A 612 31.06 -35.78 7.88
C GLU A 612 31.65 -35.43 9.25
N GLU A 613 32.48 -34.39 9.39
CA GLU A 613 33.05 -34.04 10.71
C GLU A 613 32.09 -33.23 11.58
N LEU A 614 31.12 -32.53 10.96
CA LEU A 614 30.00 -31.88 11.65
C LEU A 614 28.92 -32.88 12.08
N GLN A 615 28.86 -34.10 11.50
CA GLN A 615 27.89 -35.12 11.92
C GLN A 615 28.10 -35.55 13.37
N VAL A 616 29.35 -35.70 13.81
CA VAL A 616 29.70 -36.22 15.15
C VAL A 616 29.45 -35.18 16.25
N LEU A 617 29.59 -33.89 15.94
CA LEU A 617 29.28 -32.79 16.87
C LEU A 617 27.76 -32.50 16.94
N PHE A 618 27.05 -32.61 15.81
CA PHE A 618 25.59 -32.51 15.76
C PHE A 618 24.87 -33.71 16.42
N GLU A 619 25.45 -34.91 16.38
CA GLU A 619 24.93 -36.09 17.09
C GLU A 619 24.79 -35.87 18.60
N ARG A 620 25.71 -35.10 19.20
CA ARG A 620 25.73 -34.85 20.65
C ARG A 620 24.72 -33.80 21.12
N GLN A 621 24.35 -32.84 20.25
CA GLN A 621 23.32 -31.82 20.55
C GLN A 621 21.92 -32.21 20.05
N ARG A 622 21.81 -33.16 19.10
CA ARG A 622 20.54 -33.78 18.67
C ARG A 622 19.85 -34.60 19.77
N GLU A 623 20.57 -34.98 20.83
CA GLU A 623 19.98 -35.76 21.92
C GLU A 623 18.96 -34.98 22.78
N ILE A 624 18.86 -33.63 22.69
CA ILE A 624 18.08 -32.85 23.67
C ILE A 624 17.10 -31.79 23.09
N SER A 625 17.48 -30.86 22.20
CA SER A 625 16.59 -29.95 21.40
C SER A 625 17.32 -28.70 20.86
N GLY A 626 16.90 -28.17 19.69
CA GLY A 626 17.42 -26.92 19.11
C GLY A 626 16.73 -26.48 17.80
N PRO A 627 17.09 -25.32 17.22
CA PRO A 627 16.59 -24.89 15.91
C PRO A 627 17.06 -25.86 14.82
N PHE A 628 16.20 -26.11 13.83
CA PHE A 628 16.33 -27.15 12.82
C PHE A 628 16.28 -28.59 13.33
N SER A 629 15.81 -28.82 14.56
CA SER A 629 15.54 -30.18 15.04
C SER A 629 14.34 -30.76 14.31
N LYS A 630 14.51 -31.94 13.70
CA LYS A 630 13.39 -32.71 13.18
C LYS A 630 12.46 -33.07 14.31
N THR A 631 11.18 -32.79 14.12
CA THR A 631 10.09 -33.10 15.03
C THR A 631 8.97 -33.73 14.23
N VAL A 632 8.03 -34.40 14.88
CA VAL A 632 6.93 -35.06 14.17
C VAL A 632 6.23 -34.08 13.22
N GLY A 633 6.34 -34.35 11.92
CA GLY A 633 5.67 -33.58 10.86
C GLY A 633 6.32 -32.27 10.45
N GLY A 634 7.54 -31.98 10.87
CA GLY A 634 8.21 -30.75 10.49
C GLY A 634 9.41 -30.39 11.35
N THR A 635 9.92 -29.20 11.15
CA THR A 635 11.17 -28.77 11.76
C THR A 635 10.95 -27.68 12.79
N CYS A 636 11.45 -27.92 14.01
CA CYS A 636 11.45 -26.93 15.07
C CYS A 636 12.43 -25.81 14.72
N VAL A 637 11.98 -24.55 14.67
CA VAL A 637 12.87 -23.39 14.41
C VAL A 637 13.13 -22.56 15.67
N VAL A 638 12.82 -23.13 16.84
CA VAL A 638 13.01 -22.46 18.13
C VAL A 638 14.50 -22.38 18.46
N ASN A 639 15.07 -21.18 18.38
CA ASN A 639 16.44 -20.89 18.80
C ASN A 639 16.57 -20.59 20.32
N LYS A 640 15.73 -21.23 21.15
CA LYS A 640 15.69 -21.10 22.62
C LYS A 640 15.25 -22.41 23.27
N ILE A 641 15.43 -22.54 24.59
CA ILE A 641 14.94 -23.70 25.37
C ILE A 641 13.44 -23.88 25.11
N CYS A 642 13.02 -25.09 24.73
CA CYS A 642 11.65 -25.38 24.30
C CYS A 642 10.61 -24.96 25.38
N PRO A 643 9.79 -23.93 25.14
CA PRO A 643 8.85 -23.43 26.15
C PRO A 643 7.68 -24.38 26.41
N ILE A 644 7.41 -25.28 25.45
CA ILE A 644 6.32 -26.27 25.48
C ILE A 644 6.80 -27.69 25.81
N LYS A 645 8.02 -27.84 26.34
CA LYS A 645 8.58 -29.13 26.78
C LYS A 645 8.47 -30.25 25.73
N LEU A 646 8.84 -29.94 24.48
CA LEU A 646 8.87 -30.89 23.35
C LEU A 646 7.49 -31.39 22.87
N ALA A 647 6.40 -30.70 23.23
CA ALA A 647 5.07 -30.96 22.65
C ALA A 647 4.96 -30.37 21.24
N CYS A 648 5.68 -30.96 20.27
CA CYS A 648 5.94 -30.33 18.97
C CYS A 648 4.74 -30.27 18.01
N VAL A 649 3.72 -31.10 18.17
CA VAL A 649 2.48 -31.06 17.35
C VAL A 649 1.51 -30.03 17.93
N GLY A 650 1.17 -29.01 17.13
CA GLY A 650 0.44 -27.80 17.53
C GLY A 650 1.33 -26.63 17.92
N CYS A 651 2.63 -26.73 17.67
CA CYS A 651 3.61 -25.72 18.05
C CYS A 651 3.71 -24.63 16.97
N GLY A 652 3.34 -23.38 17.28
CA GLY A 652 3.40 -22.26 16.33
C GLY A 652 4.81 -21.84 15.89
N THR A 653 5.84 -22.42 16.49
CA THR A 653 7.26 -22.22 16.13
C THR A 653 7.87 -23.47 15.48
N LYS A 654 7.05 -24.47 15.18
CA LYS A 654 7.40 -25.58 14.31
C LYS A 654 6.95 -25.23 12.91
N ILE A 655 7.77 -25.55 11.92
CA ILE A 655 7.43 -25.41 10.52
C ILE A 655 7.01 -26.78 10.01
N PRO A 656 5.71 -27.01 9.69
CA PRO A 656 5.28 -28.26 9.08
C PRO A 656 5.93 -28.46 7.71
N GLU A 657 6.40 -29.68 7.43
CA GLU A 657 7.09 -30.01 6.17
C GLU A 657 6.32 -31.06 5.37
N PRO A 658 6.03 -30.84 4.08
CA PRO A 658 5.37 -31.85 3.23
C PRO A 658 6.11 -33.18 3.19
N GLU A 659 7.44 -33.14 3.20
CA GLU A 659 8.31 -34.30 3.17
C GLU A 659 8.17 -35.15 4.45
N GLN A 660 7.70 -34.55 5.56
CA GLN A 660 7.44 -35.20 6.86
C GLN A 660 5.95 -35.44 7.13
N LYS A 661 5.07 -35.19 6.16
CA LYS A 661 3.60 -35.36 6.26
C LYS A 661 3.18 -36.74 6.77
N HIS A 662 3.90 -37.79 6.37
CA HIS A 662 3.64 -39.17 6.80
C HIS A 662 3.77 -39.33 8.33
N GLU A 663 4.73 -38.66 8.97
CA GLU A 663 4.91 -38.70 10.42
C GLU A 663 3.72 -38.09 11.17
N LEU A 664 3.12 -37.03 10.62
CA LEU A 664 1.90 -36.40 11.14
C LEU A 664 0.68 -37.32 11.00
N LEU A 665 0.58 -38.07 9.90
CA LEU A 665 -0.49 -39.05 9.68
C LEU A 665 -0.36 -40.22 10.67
N ASP A 666 0.85 -40.74 10.88
CA ASP A 666 1.13 -41.79 11.86
C ASP A 666 0.83 -41.32 13.29
N TYR A 667 1.21 -40.08 13.61
CA TYR A 667 0.94 -39.46 14.90
C TYR A 667 -0.57 -39.22 15.13
N LEU A 668 -1.30 -38.86 14.06
CA LEU A 668 -2.75 -38.72 14.09
C LEU A 668 -3.43 -40.07 14.33
N GLU A 669 -2.97 -41.13 13.66
CA GLU A 669 -3.50 -42.50 13.85
C GLU A 669 -3.27 -42.99 15.29
N TRP A 670 -2.08 -42.74 15.85
CA TRP A 670 -1.78 -43.02 17.25
C TRP A 670 -2.70 -42.23 18.20
N ALA A 671 -2.93 -40.95 17.92
CA ALA A 671 -3.76 -40.09 18.76
C ALA A 671 -5.24 -40.55 18.73
N GLU A 672 -5.74 -40.97 17.57
CA GLU A 672 -7.10 -41.52 17.44
C GLU A 672 -7.26 -42.86 18.21
N LYS A 673 -6.30 -43.78 18.09
CA LYS A 673 -6.29 -45.04 18.87
C LYS A 673 -6.19 -44.79 20.39
N SER A 674 -5.36 -43.83 20.80
CA SER A 674 -5.17 -43.46 22.21
C SER A 674 -6.43 -42.81 22.81
N LYS A 675 -7.15 -42.02 22.01
CA LYS A 675 -8.45 -41.47 22.39
C LYS A 675 -9.46 -42.56 22.71
N GLU A 676 -9.62 -43.55 21.82
CA GLU A 676 -10.54 -44.67 22.06
C GLU A 676 -10.22 -45.45 23.34
N TYR A 677 -8.93 -45.67 23.60
CA TYR A 677 -8.47 -46.34 24.82
C TYR A 677 -8.84 -45.55 26.08
N TYR A 678 -8.57 -44.24 26.12
CA TYR A 678 -8.90 -43.39 27.27
C TYR A 678 -10.41 -43.19 27.44
N GLU A 679 -11.19 -43.18 26.36
CA GLU A 679 -12.65 -43.18 26.40
C GLU A 679 -13.18 -44.47 27.03
N LYS A 680 -12.67 -45.65 26.63
CA LYS A 680 -13.04 -46.96 27.22
C LYS A 680 -12.69 -47.08 28.70
N LYS A 681 -11.63 -46.39 29.17
CA LYS A 681 -11.18 -46.39 30.57
C LYS A 681 -11.78 -45.26 31.43
N GLY A 682 -12.53 -44.33 30.83
CA GLY A 682 -13.19 -43.23 31.53
C GLY A 682 -12.28 -42.06 31.92
N PHE A 683 -11.09 -41.94 31.34
CA PHE A 683 -10.13 -40.87 31.68
C PHE A 683 -10.45 -39.57 30.93
N LYS A 684 -11.44 -38.83 31.43
CA LYS A 684 -11.99 -37.64 30.76
C LYS A 684 -10.97 -36.54 30.44
N LEU A 685 -9.98 -36.31 31.30
CA LEU A 685 -8.95 -35.28 31.08
C LEU A 685 -8.00 -35.66 29.94
N ASP A 686 -7.61 -36.92 29.84
CA ASP A 686 -6.73 -37.40 28.78
C ASP A 686 -7.43 -37.45 27.43
N VAL A 687 -8.74 -37.73 27.42
CA VAL A 687 -9.60 -37.57 26.23
C VAL A 687 -9.64 -36.13 25.72
N LEU A 688 -9.63 -35.12 26.60
CA LEU A 688 -9.59 -33.72 26.18
C LEU A 688 -8.22 -33.33 25.61
N LYS A 689 -7.13 -33.77 26.25
CA LYS A 689 -5.76 -33.52 25.76
C LYS A 689 -5.55 -34.13 24.37
N ILE A 690 -5.93 -35.39 24.18
CA ILE A 690 -5.73 -36.08 22.91
C ILE A 690 -6.61 -35.51 21.79
N LYS A 691 -7.82 -35.02 22.11
CA LYS A 691 -8.66 -34.28 21.15
C LYS A 691 -7.98 -33.00 20.66
N LYS A 692 -7.29 -32.28 21.55
CA LYS A 692 -6.49 -31.11 21.16
C LYS A 692 -5.34 -31.53 20.23
N THR A 693 -4.60 -32.57 20.59
CA THR A 693 -3.53 -33.12 19.74
C THR A 693 -4.01 -33.51 18.34
N ILE A 694 -5.18 -34.15 18.23
CA ILE A 694 -5.82 -34.48 16.94
C ILE A 694 -6.15 -33.22 16.14
N HIS A 695 -6.68 -32.18 16.80
CA HIS A 695 -7.01 -30.91 16.15
C HIS A 695 -5.75 -30.19 15.63
N ASP A 696 -4.71 -30.15 16.45
CA ASP A 696 -3.44 -29.52 16.15
C ASP A 696 -2.75 -30.22 14.95
N ALA A 697 -2.68 -31.57 14.96
CA ALA A 697 -2.18 -32.35 13.83
C ALA A 697 -2.97 -32.12 12.53
N LYS A 698 -4.31 -32.05 12.61
CA LYS A 698 -5.17 -31.74 11.44
C LYS A 698 -4.97 -30.32 10.92
N THR A 699 -4.58 -29.37 11.78
CA THR A 699 -4.30 -27.99 11.39
C THR A 699 -2.97 -27.90 10.64
N GLU A 700 -1.93 -28.54 11.15
CA GLU A 700 -0.63 -28.61 10.47
C GLU A 700 -0.70 -29.35 9.12
N LEU A 701 -1.52 -30.41 9.01
CA LEU A 701 -1.77 -31.07 7.72
C LEU A 701 -2.42 -30.14 6.68
N LYS A 702 -3.24 -29.18 7.12
CA LYS A 702 -3.81 -28.15 6.22
C LYS A 702 -2.77 -27.11 5.83
N GLU A 703 -1.87 -26.75 6.75
CA GLU A 703 -0.74 -25.87 6.44
C GLU A 703 0.16 -26.53 5.39
N ILE A 704 0.52 -27.81 5.57
CA ILE A 704 1.27 -28.61 4.59
C ILE A 704 0.58 -28.61 3.21
N ALA A 705 -0.74 -28.73 3.14
CA ALA A 705 -1.44 -28.72 1.85
C ALA A 705 -1.28 -27.38 1.10
N LEU A 706 -1.32 -26.24 1.81
CA LEU A 706 -1.12 -24.91 1.23
C LEU A 706 0.31 -24.71 0.71
N ILE A 707 1.30 -25.33 1.36
CA ILE A 707 2.69 -25.38 0.90
C ILE A 707 2.76 -26.03 -0.48
N GLU A 708 2.25 -27.26 -0.55
CA GLU A 708 2.31 -28.09 -1.74
C GLU A 708 1.64 -27.35 -2.93
N GLU A 709 0.61 -26.55 -2.66
CA GLU A 709 -0.11 -25.75 -3.65
C GLU A 709 0.69 -24.56 -4.21
N TYR A 710 1.43 -23.81 -3.37
CA TYR A 710 2.22 -22.67 -3.86
C TYR A 710 3.43 -23.11 -4.71
N ARG A 711 4.02 -24.30 -4.45
CA ARG A 711 5.21 -24.80 -5.20
C ARG A 711 4.78 -25.11 -6.61
N ARG A 712 3.69 -25.88 -6.69
CA ARG A 712 3.02 -26.24 -7.93
C ARG A 712 2.60 -25.00 -8.72
N ASP A 713 2.09 -23.93 -8.09
CA ASP A 713 1.73 -22.70 -8.82
C ASP A 713 2.90 -22.02 -9.53
N LYS A 714 4.03 -21.94 -8.85
CA LYS A 714 5.19 -21.20 -9.35
C LYS A 714 5.86 -21.93 -10.52
N GLU A 715 5.82 -23.26 -10.47
CA GLU A 715 6.36 -24.15 -11.51
C GLU A 715 5.34 -24.44 -12.61
N ASN A 716 4.06 -24.12 -12.40
CA ASN A 716 2.99 -24.31 -13.38
C ASN A 716 3.29 -23.54 -14.67
N GLU A 717 3.58 -24.28 -15.74
CA GLU A 717 3.70 -23.76 -17.10
C GLU A 717 2.44 -24.13 -17.89
N PRO A 718 1.50 -23.19 -18.08
CA PRO A 718 0.20 -23.53 -18.64
C PRO A 718 0.34 -23.92 -20.11
N ARG A 719 -0.31 -25.01 -20.49
CA ARG A 719 -0.27 -25.52 -21.85
C ARG A 719 -1.04 -24.59 -22.78
N LEU A 720 -0.35 -24.05 -23.77
CA LEU A 720 -0.94 -23.24 -24.84
C LEU A 720 -1.68 -24.16 -25.84
N ILE A 721 -2.91 -23.79 -26.16
CA ILE A 721 -3.79 -24.47 -27.11
C ILE A 721 -4.05 -23.50 -28.28
N ILE A 722 -3.62 -23.92 -29.45
CA ILE A 722 -3.77 -23.16 -30.68
C ILE A 722 -4.57 -24.00 -31.68
N LYS A 723 -5.66 -23.44 -32.20
CA LYS A 723 -6.33 -23.99 -33.38
C LYS A 723 -5.65 -23.40 -34.62
N LYS A 724 -5.00 -24.26 -35.42
CA LYS A 724 -4.42 -23.81 -36.70
C LYS A 724 -5.55 -23.30 -37.61
N PRO A 725 -5.40 -22.13 -38.26
CA PRO A 725 -6.43 -21.56 -39.13
C PRO A 725 -6.75 -22.42 -40.35
#